data_AF-A0A7W8LQF1-F1
#
_entry.id   AF-A0A7W8LQF1-F1
#
_cell.length_a   1.000
_cell.length_b   1.000
_cell.length_c   1.000
_cell.angle_alpha   90.00
_cell.angle_beta   90.00
_cell.angle_gamma   90.00
#
_symmetry.space_group_name_H-M   'P 1'
#
loop_
_entity.id
_entity.type
_entity.pdbx_description
1 polymer ?
#
loop_
_entity_poly.entity_id
_entity_poly.type
_entity_poly.pdbx_seq_one_letter_code
_entity_poly.pdbx_strand_id
1 'polypeptide(L)'
;MKRPALRLLLAALLGLLTTALLALLLVPAALDLLPGRQVFVRAYAAVLLAYLCVTAGFGVIGAVSAAALPLGAAGVPARAGPYRVGVSLAVSGGVLLIPVLLLSVILAISQEGALNGALRNGHLVLALSAGGYGLLSGTVLGLLTVRLRHLWRVALAGLAGAGLAGALGGAALELVNARAVLGSAPGLLLLVGLTVLTIHLGWGLAVRGALARLSVLRAGRGGSRAPGEAAEGAGRAQVAVVATLGLSLLSSVVGLTRTLGDFVTARPADPSPLRVARPLSAPACPAPTDPLERAVWEVTTRDGRPDLSCLNAVTRLIEMPGPLPPGAAPADPARSAFDEVATLVGGARREVLFTTMQWDGGELNPGSTLAGALARLHARVRADPAAYPDGLRVRLTLGNYPVLSTFEWGAEVWVALRDLLAAGVPLSDPQVGWQVELGNYAGTFPHSHVKLVALDGETLLTAGFNYAYGHYPPEHPSGRGIRLYDLALVARGPAAQDGVNIFEDLWARSRVVTCAPGVQAATVRQQCRLGDLGRPAALPAARRAVPAGQARAFSLYRREGFVQADQAVLALLNGATTRIDLLHVNFSMDLGCVVALLNPALCTDRDRLPFMTALLGALERGVTVRLLTDGSAAMGAIENRIALGYLRREMQRRGLPASRFTARWFPGPIHAKGTLIDGRMLVVGSMNLHHSSWTQGLLGLNEAVLATSDPAMAAAFQDHFGRVWPQAAPAELPSFLLNVSP
;
A
#
# COMPACT_ATOMS: atom_id res chain seq x y z
N MET A 1 -43.58 13.88 29.81
CA MET A 1 -42.56 13.58 30.85
C MET A 1 -41.68 14.81 31.08
N LYS A 2 -41.31 15.06 32.35
CA LYS A 2 -40.68 16.31 32.82
C LYS A 2 -39.15 16.40 32.63
N ARG A 3 -38.46 15.40 32.07
CA ARG A 3 -36.98 15.33 32.05
C ARG A 3 -36.40 15.01 30.65
N PRO A 4 -36.21 16.02 29.77
CA PRO A 4 -35.69 15.80 28.41
C PRO A 4 -34.24 15.33 28.36
N ALA A 5 -33.38 15.79 29.27
CA ALA A 5 -31.98 15.36 29.36
C ALA A 5 -31.84 13.86 29.60
N LEU A 6 -32.62 13.31 30.54
CA LEU A 6 -32.63 11.87 30.83
C LEU A 6 -33.03 11.03 29.61
N ARG A 7 -34.03 11.49 28.83
CA ARG A 7 -34.43 10.80 27.60
C ARG A 7 -33.33 10.80 26.53
N LEU A 8 -32.60 11.92 26.40
CA LEU A 8 -31.48 12.01 25.46
C LEU A 8 -30.32 11.09 25.86
N LEU A 9 -30.02 11.00 27.17
CA LEU A 9 -29.01 10.07 27.70
C LEU A 9 -29.41 8.60 27.49
N LEU A 10 -30.65 8.23 27.79
CA LEU A 10 -31.17 6.88 27.54
C LEU A 10 -31.15 6.54 26.05
N ALA A 11 -31.47 7.49 25.18
CA ALA A 11 -31.38 7.30 23.73
C ALA A 11 -29.94 7.02 23.29
N ALA A 12 -28.96 7.78 23.80
CA ALA A 12 -27.54 7.56 23.51
C ALA A 12 -27.07 6.17 23.98
N LEU A 13 -27.41 5.78 25.22
CA LEU A 13 -27.06 4.47 25.77
C LEU A 13 -27.68 3.33 24.94
N LEU A 14 -28.96 3.43 24.59
CA LEU A 14 -29.63 2.41 23.78
C LEU A 14 -29.02 2.30 22.38
N GLY A 15 -28.64 3.43 21.77
CA GLY A 15 -27.92 3.43 20.50
C GLY A 15 -26.54 2.78 20.58
N LEU A 16 -25.75 3.09 21.62
CA LEU A 16 -24.45 2.45 21.86
C LEU A 16 -24.59 0.93 22.08
N LEU A 17 -25.57 0.50 22.87
CA LEU A 17 -25.88 -0.92 23.07
C LEU A 17 -26.28 -1.59 21.76
N THR A 18 -27.08 -0.90 20.93
CA THR A 18 -27.46 -1.39 19.60
C THR A 18 -26.24 -1.54 18.70
N THR A 19 -25.36 -0.53 18.63
CA THR A 19 -24.10 -0.62 17.87
C THR A 19 -23.26 -1.80 18.33
N ALA A 20 -23.06 -1.95 19.64
CA ALA A 20 -22.26 -3.03 20.20
C ALA A 20 -22.86 -4.41 19.90
N LEU A 21 -24.16 -4.57 20.10
CA LEU A 21 -24.86 -5.84 19.83
C LEU A 21 -24.80 -6.20 18.34
N LEU A 22 -25.08 -5.24 17.45
CA LEU A 22 -24.99 -5.47 16.01
C LEU A 22 -23.55 -5.79 15.58
N ALA A 23 -22.55 -5.07 16.11
CA ALA A 23 -21.16 -5.34 15.79
C ALA A 23 -20.72 -6.74 16.25
N LEU A 24 -21.08 -7.13 17.48
CA LEU A 24 -20.77 -8.44 18.05
C LEU A 24 -21.44 -9.59 17.30
N LEU A 25 -22.66 -9.39 16.79
CA LEU A 25 -23.40 -10.44 16.09
C LEU A 25 -23.07 -10.50 14.59
N LEU A 26 -23.07 -9.35 13.92
CA LEU A 26 -23.01 -9.27 12.46
C LEU A 26 -21.58 -9.30 11.92
N VAL A 27 -20.63 -8.63 12.59
CA VAL A 27 -19.25 -8.55 12.07
C VAL A 27 -18.60 -9.93 12.04
N PRO A 28 -18.54 -10.70 13.14
CA PRO A 28 -17.95 -12.05 13.10
C PRO A 28 -18.67 -12.96 12.10
N ALA A 29 -20.01 -13.01 12.15
CA ALA A 29 -20.80 -13.87 11.27
C ALA A 29 -20.55 -13.58 9.78
N ALA A 30 -20.48 -12.30 9.38
CA ALA A 30 -20.19 -11.95 8.00
C ALA A 30 -18.73 -12.19 7.61
N LEU A 31 -17.78 -11.98 8.52
CA LEU A 31 -16.38 -12.30 8.27
C LEU A 31 -16.13 -13.80 8.13
N ASP A 32 -16.89 -14.63 8.85
CA ASP A 32 -16.82 -16.09 8.74
C ASP A 32 -17.35 -16.62 7.41
N LEU A 33 -18.26 -15.88 6.75
CA LEU A 33 -18.71 -16.18 5.38
C LEU A 33 -17.67 -15.84 4.32
N LEU A 34 -16.68 -14.99 4.63
CA LEU A 34 -15.63 -14.59 3.70
C LEU A 34 -14.41 -15.50 3.86
N PRO A 35 -13.82 -16.00 2.75
CA PRO A 35 -12.62 -16.84 2.83
C PRO A 35 -11.50 -16.15 3.62
N GLY A 36 -10.90 -16.83 4.61
CA GLY A 36 -9.85 -16.26 5.48
C GLY A 36 -8.66 -15.66 4.70
N ARG A 37 -8.40 -16.21 3.51
CA ARG A 37 -7.37 -15.73 2.57
C ARG A 37 -7.65 -14.37 1.93
N GLN A 38 -8.89 -13.87 1.95
CA GLN A 38 -9.29 -12.58 1.36
C GLN A 38 -9.17 -11.44 2.39
N VAL A 39 -7.97 -11.20 2.90
CA VAL A 39 -7.73 -10.32 4.06
C VAL A 39 -8.25 -8.89 3.83
N PHE A 40 -7.98 -8.31 2.66
CA PHE A 40 -8.45 -6.94 2.36
C PHE A 40 -9.96 -6.85 2.18
N VAL A 41 -10.60 -7.86 1.57
CA VAL A 41 -12.08 -7.93 1.46
C VAL A 41 -12.71 -8.09 2.85
N ARG A 42 -12.13 -8.95 3.70
CA ARG A 42 -12.55 -9.12 5.09
C ARG A 42 -12.42 -7.80 5.86
N ALA A 43 -11.29 -7.11 5.76
CA ALA A 43 -11.08 -5.81 6.39
C ALA A 43 -12.10 -4.77 5.88
N TYR A 44 -12.31 -4.70 4.56
CA TYR A 44 -13.29 -3.81 3.95
C TYR A 44 -14.71 -4.12 4.42
N ALA A 45 -15.11 -5.39 4.43
CA ALA A 45 -16.41 -5.83 4.91
C ALA A 45 -16.59 -5.55 6.41
N ALA A 46 -15.55 -5.76 7.23
CA ALA A 46 -15.57 -5.42 8.64
C ALA A 46 -15.80 -3.93 8.86
N VAL A 47 -15.08 -3.07 8.13
CA VAL A 47 -15.23 -1.62 8.20
C VAL A 47 -16.62 -1.20 7.73
N LEU A 48 -17.11 -1.75 6.63
CA LEU A 48 -18.46 -1.46 6.13
C LEU A 48 -19.54 -1.89 7.11
N LEU A 49 -19.43 -3.08 7.70
CA LEU A 49 -20.38 -3.56 8.71
C LEU A 49 -20.30 -2.75 9.99
N ALA A 50 -19.11 -2.40 10.46
CA ALA A 50 -18.93 -1.51 11.60
C ALA A 50 -19.57 -0.15 11.34
N TYR A 51 -19.37 0.41 10.13
CA TYR A 51 -20.03 1.63 9.68
C TYR A 51 -21.56 1.50 9.71
N LEU A 52 -22.11 0.38 9.21
CA LEU A 52 -23.55 0.13 9.24
C LEU A 52 -24.09 -0.04 10.67
N CYS A 53 -23.34 -0.72 11.55
CA CYS A 53 -23.70 -0.87 12.96
C CYS A 53 -23.73 0.48 13.67
N VAL A 54 -22.73 1.33 13.46
CA VAL A 54 -22.68 2.69 13.99
C VAL A 54 -23.85 3.52 13.44
N THR A 55 -24.08 3.48 12.13
CA THR A 55 -25.19 4.18 11.46
C THR A 55 -26.54 3.76 12.05
N ALA A 56 -26.76 2.45 12.25
CA ALA A 56 -27.97 1.91 12.86
C ALA A 56 -28.12 2.35 14.32
N GLY A 57 -27.04 2.31 15.10
CA GLY A 57 -27.02 2.81 16.47
C GLY A 57 -27.41 4.27 16.56
N PHE A 58 -26.80 5.15 15.76
CA PHE A 58 -27.18 6.57 15.68
C PHE A 58 -28.62 6.77 15.19
N GLY A 59 -29.12 5.89 14.30
CA GLY A 59 -30.53 5.85 13.93
C GLY A 59 -31.46 5.58 15.11
N VAL A 60 -31.10 4.62 15.97
CA VAL A 60 -31.83 4.33 17.22
C VAL A 60 -31.74 5.51 18.19
N ILE A 61 -30.55 6.11 18.36
CA ILE A 61 -30.38 7.34 19.16
C ILE A 61 -31.39 8.40 18.69
N GLY A 62 -31.48 8.63 17.38
CA GLY A 62 -32.36 9.64 16.82
C GLY A 62 -33.85 9.31 17.01
N ALA A 63 -34.25 8.08 16.69
CA ALA A 63 -35.64 7.64 16.79
C ALA A 63 -36.18 7.77 18.22
N VAL A 64 -35.39 7.38 19.21
CA VAL A 64 -35.76 7.48 20.64
C VAL A 64 -35.71 8.93 21.12
N SER A 65 -34.75 9.72 20.63
CA SER A 65 -34.62 11.15 20.96
C SER A 65 -35.80 12.00 20.46
N ALA A 66 -36.56 11.54 19.47
CA ALA A 66 -37.72 12.26 18.94
C ALA A 66 -38.74 12.64 20.03
N ALA A 67 -38.93 11.78 21.04
CA ALA A 67 -39.82 12.05 22.17
C ALA A 67 -39.30 13.16 23.10
N ALA A 68 -38.02 13.51 23.03
CA ALA A 68 -37.41 14.62 23.77
C ALA A 68 -37.43 15.94 22.96
N LEU A 69 -37.91 15.96 21.73
CA LEU A 69 -37.95 17.14 20.87
C LEU A 69 -39.39 17.64 20.68
N PRO A 70 -39.64 18.96 20.60
CA PRO A 70 -40.98 19.52 20.42
C PRO A 70 -41.42 19.47 18.94
N LEU A 71 -41.32 18.28 18.32
CA LEU A 71 -41.54 18.08 16.88
C LEU A 71 -42.98 18.38 16.44
N GLY A 72 -43.98 18.10 17.30
CA GLY A 72 -45.37 18.46 17.04
C GLY A 72 -45.55 19.97 16.89
N ALA A 73 -44.89 20.76 17.74
CA ALA A 73 -44.88 22.22 17.65
C ALA A 73 -44.14 22.75 16.41
N ALA A 74 -43.24 21.93 15.84
CA ALA A 74 -42.57 22.21 14.58
C ALA A 74 -43.43 21.87 13.34
N GLY A 75 -44.58 21.18 13.52
CA GLY A 75 -45.46 20.73 12.42
C GLY A 75 -45.16 19.32 11.92
N VAL A 76 -44.43 18.52 12.70
CA VAL A 76 -44.10 17.14 12.35
C VAL A 76 -45.11 16.19 12.99
N PRO A 77 -45.80 15.33 12.20
CA PRO A 77 -46.71 14.32 12.75
C PRO A 77 -45.99 13.40 13.73
N ALA A 78 -46.65 13.00 14.82
CA ALA A 78 -46.07 12.15 15.86
C ALA A 78 -45.47 10.85 15.29
N ARG A 79 -46.15 10.21 14.33
CA ARG A 79 -45.68 9.01 13.62
C ARG A 79 -44.42 9.21 12.77
N ALA A 80 -44.18 10.44 12.28
CA ALA A 80 -43.04 10.76 11.42
C ALA A 80 -41.83 11.26 12.21
N GLY A 81 -42.01 11.65 13.48
CA GLY A 81 -40.95 12.17 14.34
C GLY A 81 -39.77 11.21 14.51
N PRO A 82 -40.00 9.96 14.98
CA PRO A 82 -38.93 8.98 15.15
C PRO A 82 -38.13 8.73 13.87
N TYR A 83 -38.82 8.57 12.74
CA TYR A 83 -38.17 8.36 11.44
C TYR A 83 -37.29 9.56 11.04
N ARG A 84 -37.81 10.79 11.12
CA ARG A 84 -37.07 11.99 10.68
C ARG A 84 -35.84 12.27 11.53
N VAL A 85 -35.94 12.10 12.85
CA VAL A 85 -34.79 12.28 13.75
C VAL A 85 -33.82 11.10 13.62
N GLY A 86 -34.33 9.89 13.49
CA GLY A 86 -33.53 8.69 13.24
C GLY A 86 -32.68 8.79 11.99
N VAL A 87 -33.29 9.10 10.84
CA VAL A 87 -32.56 9.31 9.57
C VAL A 87 -31.51 10.41 9.70
N SER A 88 -31.87 11.53 10.35
CA SER A 88 -30.96 12.65 10.51
C SER A 88 -29.69 12.26 11.28
N LEU A 89 -29.82 11.52 12.37
CA LEU A 89 -28.67 11.09 13.16
C LEU A 89 -27.94 9.91 12.52
N ALA A 90 -28.64 8.98 11.89
CA ALA A 90 -28.03 7.87 11.14
C ALA A 90 -27.10 8.39 10.03
N VAL A 91 -27.60 9.30 9.19
CA VAL A 91 -26.80 9.90 8.10
C VAL A 91 -25.58 10.62 8.65
N SER A 92 -25.77 11.42 9.70
CA SER A 92 -24.68 12.25 10.25
C SER A 92 -23.64 11.43 11.01
N GLY A 93 -24.08 10.44 11.78
CA GLY A 93 -23.22 9.52 12.53
C GLY A 93 -22.44 8.58 11.59
N GLY A 94 -23.07 8.10 10.52
CA GLY A 94 -22.39 7.35 9.47
C GLY A 94 -21.33 8.18 8.77
N VAL A 95 -21.73 9.30 8.14
CA VAL A 95 -20.82 10.15 7.34
C VAL A 95 -19.58 10.61 8.12
N LEU A 96 -19.73 10.93 9.40
CA LEU A 96 -18.63 11.47 10.21
C LEU A 96 -17.76 10.41 10.89
N LEU A 97 -18.13 9.13 10.83
CA LEU A 97 -17.28 8.05 11.31
C LEU A 97 -15.93 8.03 10.60
N ILE A 98 -15.93 8.19 9.27
CA ILE A 98 -14.71 8.11 8.45
C ILE A 98 -13.72 9.26 8.76
N PRO A 99 -14.14 10.55 8.73
CA PRO A 99 -13.26 11.66 9.12
C PRO A 99 -12.75 11.57 10.56
N VAL A 100 -13.58 11.12 11.51
CA VAL A 100 -13.17 10.99 12.93
C VAL A 100 -12.13 9.90 13.12
N LEU A 101 -12.31 8.75 12.47
CA LEU A 101 -11.30 7.67 12.48
C LEU A 101 -9.99 8.14 11.82
N LEU A 102 -10.08 8.82 10.68
CA LEU A 102 -8.91 9.37 9.99
C LEU A 102 -8.17 10.41 10.86
N LEU A 103 -8.91 11.32 11.50
CA LEU A 103 -8.36 12.30 12.43
C LEU A 103 -7.73 11.65 13.66
N SER A 104 -8.28 10.54 14.16
CA SER A 104 -7.69 9.77 15.26
C SER A 104 -6.38 9.10 14.85
N VAL A 105 -6.31 8.56 13.63
CA VAL A 105 -5.07 8.01 13.06
C VAL A 105 -4.02 9.12 12.89
N ILE A 106 -4.39 10.27 12.31
CA ILE A 106 -3.48 11.43 12.17
C ILE A 106 -3.03 11.94 13.53
N LEU A 107 -3.92 11.98 14.54
CA LEU A 107 -3.57 12.39 15.89
C LEU A 107 -2.58 11.41 16.53
N ALA A 108 -2.79 10.09 16.36
CA ALA A 108 -1.85 9.07 16.81
C ALA A 108 -0.47 9.25 16.15
N ILE A 109 -0.42 9.41 14.82
CA ILE A 109 0.82 9.65 14.07
C ILE A 109 1.51 10.95 14.51
N SER A 110 0.75 12.02 14.80
CA SER A 110 1.31 13.32 15.20
C SER A 110 1.95 13.30 16.59
N GLN A 111 1.45 12.45 17.50
CA GLN A 111 2.01 12.29 18.83
C GLN A 111 3.36 11.56 18.81
N GLU A 112 3.74 10.97 17.67
CA GLU A 112 5.06 10.35 17.43
C GLU A 112 6.11 11.34 16.94
N GLY A 113 5.81 12.65 16.92
CA GLY A 113 6.78 13.69 16.57
C GLY A 113 6.93 13.96 15.08
N ALA A 114 6.26 13.19 14.20
CA ALA A 114 6.31 13.39 12.76
C ALA A 114 5.72 14.74 12.29
N LEU A 115 4.90 15.40 13.11
CA LEU A 115 4.22 16.66 12.78
C LEU A 115 4.58 17.82 13.73
N ASN A 116 5.74 17.77 14.40
CA ASN A 116 6.29 18.88 15.21
C ASN A 116 5.25 19.61 16.10
N GLY A 117 4.41 18.85 16.82
CA GLY A 117 3.46 19.42 17.79
C GLY A 117 2.24 20.14 17.21
N ALA A 118 2.01 20.11 15.89
CA ALA A 118 0.88 20.77 15.24
C ALA A 118 -0.51 20.29 15.70
N LEU A 119 -0.58 19.13 16.36
CA LEU A 119 -1.83 18.56 16.90
C LEU A 119 -1.80 18.36 18.42
N ARG A 120 -1.14 19.24 19.17
CA ARG A 120 -1.31 19.34 20.64
C ARG A 120 -2.74 19.66 21.07
N ASN A 121 -3.63 20.03 20.15
CA ASN A 121 -5.00 20.47 20.42
C ASN A 121 -6.03 19.36 20.17
N GLY A 122 -5.89 18.21 20.82
CA GLY A 122 -6.86 17.10 20.70
C GLY A 122 -8.29 17.53 20.99
N HIS A 123 -8.46 18.46 21.94
CA HIS A 123 -9.76 19.07 22.25
C HIS A 123 -10.36 19.89 21.08
N LEU A 124 -9.55 20.61 20.29
CA LEU A 124 -10.03 21.34 19.11
C LEU A 124 -10.50 20.38 18.01
N VAL A 125 -9.77 19.28 17.79
CA VAL A 125 -10.16 18.26 16.80
C VAL A 125 -11.50 17.63 17.18
N LEU A 126 -11.68 17.30 18.46
CA LEU A 126 -12.96 16.77 18.96
C LEU A 126 -14.08 17.81 18.85
N ALA A 127 -13.81 19.07 19.19
CA ALA A 127 -14.77 20.17 19.06
C ALA A 127 -15.21 20.40 17.61
N LEU A 128 -14.27 20.41 16.65
CA LEU A 128 -14.55 20.58 15.23
C LEU A 128 -15.33 19.37 14.67
N SER A 129 -14.95 18.15 15.07
CA SER A 129 -15.64 16.93 14.65
C SER A 129 -17.08 16.88 15.19
N ALA A 130 -17.25 17.18 16.48
CA ALA A 130 -18.56 17.25 17.12
C ALA A 130 -19.40 18.40 16.53
N GLY A 131 -18.79 19.54 16.24
CA GLY A 131 -19.42 20.67 15.58
C GLY A 131 -19.91 20.32 14.17
N GLY A 132 -19.07 19.66 13.38
CA GLY A 132 -19.44 19.12 12.06
C GLY A 132 -20.62 18.15 12.14
N TYR A 133 -20.61 17.26 13.15
CA TYR A 133 -21.74 16.37 13.45
C TYR A 133 -23.01 17.11 13.79
N GLY A 134 -22.91 18.12 14.65
CA GLY A 134 -24.02 18.96 15.03
C GLY A 134 -24.61 19.71 13.85
N LEU A 135 -23.76 20.28 12.99
CA LEU A 135 -24.15 21.03 11.81
C LEU A 135 -24.89 20.14 10.80
N LEU A 136 -24.30 18.98 10.47
CA LEU A 136 -24.88 18.03 9.53
C LEU A 136 -26.21 17.49 10.05
N SER A 137 -26.25 17.04 11.32
CA SER A 137 -27.46 16.55 11.97
C SER A 137 -28.54 17.62 12.05
N GLY A 138 -28.18 18.85 12.43
CA GLY A 138 -29.13 19.95 12.48
C GLY A 138 -29.67 20.34 11.10
N THR A 139 -28.83 20.23 10.06
CA THR A 139 -29.21 20.50 8.67
C THR A 139 -30.18 19.44 8.14
N VAL A 140 -29.84 18.15 8.24
CA VAL A 140 -30.72 17.07 7.78
C VAL A 140 -32.04 17.10 8.55
N LEU A 141 -31.99 17.26 9.88
CA LEU A 141 -33.20 17.38 10.69
C LEU A 141 -34.03 18.61 10.29
N GLY A 142 -33.38 19.76 10.07
CA GLY A 142 -34.05 20.98 9.64
C GLY A 142 -34.75 20.80 8.29
N LEU A 143 -34.09 20.18 7.32
CA LEU A 143 -34.66 19.85 6.01
C LEU A 143 -35.84 18.87 6.11
N LEU A 144 -35.83 17.98 7.10
CA LEU A 144 -36.92 17.03 7.32
C LEU A 144 -38.06 17.60 8.17
N THR A 145 -37.86 18.69 8.92
CA THR A 145 -38.83 19.15 9.94
C THR A 145 -39.36 20.56 9.74
N VAL A 146 -38.56 21.49 9.22
CA VAL A 146 -38.94 22.90 9.06
C VAL A 146 -38.79 23.36 7.61
N ARG A 147 -39.44 24.47 7.26
CA ARG A 147 -39.21 25.14 5.96
C ARG A 147 -37.76 25.60 5.81
N LEU A 148 -37.28 25.62 4.56
CA LEU A 148 -35.91 25.99 4.19
C LEU A 148 -35.42 27.30 4.85
N ARG A 149 -36.27 28.33 4.94
CA ARG A 149 -35.93 29.62 5.58
C ARG A 149 -35.54 29.53 7.08
N HIS A 150 -35.91 28.45 7.76
CA HIS A 150 -35.62 28.20 9.17
C HIS A 150 -34.56 27.12 9.40
N LEU A 151 -34.09 26.48 8.32
CA LEU A 151 -33.07 25.43 8.35
C LEU A 151 -31.84 25.84 9.17
N TRP A 152 -31.31 27.03 8.89
CA TRP A 152 -30.08 27.54 9.50
C TRP A 152 -30.15 27.59 11.03
N ARG A 153 -31.35 27.78 11.62
CA ARG A 153 -31.52 27.84 13.09
C ARG A 153 -31.31 26.48 13.73
N VAL A 154 -31.81 25.43 13.10
CA VAL A 154 -31.65 24.05 13.58
C VAL A 154 -30.21 23.58 13.34
N ALA A 155 -29.64 23.93 12.19
CA ALA A 155 -28.24 23.66 11.83
C ALA A 155 -27.24 24.33 12.80
N LEU A 156 -27.39 25.62 13.06
CA LEU A 156 -26.52 26.37 13.98
C LEU A 156 -26.67 25.92 15.43
N ALA A 157 -27.90 25.58 15.85
CA ALA A 157 -28.12 25.02 17.18
C ALA A 157 -27.44 23.66 17.35
N GLY A 158 -27.50 22.80 16.32
CA GLY A 158 -26.76 21.55 16.29
C GLY A 158 -25.24 21.78 16.39
N LEU A 159 -24.69 22.66 15.54
CA LEU A 159 -23.27 23.04 15.54
C LEU A 159 -22.81 23.53 16.92
N ALA A 160 -23.51 24.50 17.51
CA ALA A 160 -23.15 25.09 18.79
C ALA A 160 -23.26 24.07 19.94
N GLY A 161 -24.35 23.31 19.99
CA GLY A 161 -24.59 22.34 21.06
C GLY A 161 -23.59 21.19 21.06
N ALA A 162 -23.36 20.59 19.88
CA ALA A 162 -22.42 19.49 19.73
C ALA A 162 -20.96 19.96 19.83
N GLY A 163 -20.62 21.12 19.23
CA GLY A 163 -19.28 21.69 19.25
C GLY A 163 -18.83 22.08 20.67
N LEU A 164 -19.70 22.74 21.44
CA LEU A 164 -19.41 23.05 22.85
C LEU A 164 -19.22 21.78 23.69
N ALA A 165 -20.09 20.78 23.51
CA ALA A 165 -19.97 19.50 24.18
C ALA A 165 -18.67 18.76 23.80
N GLY A 166 -18.26 18.82 22.54
CA GLY A 166 -16.98 18.28 22.06
C GLY A 166 -15.77 19.00 22.64
N ALA A 167 -15.82 20.33 22.75
CA ALA A 167 -14.76 21.13 23.37
C ALA A 167 -14.60 20.81 24.87
N LEU A 168 -15.71 20.74 25.60
CA LEU A 168 -15.72 20.38 27.03
C LEU A 168 -15.27 18.93 27.25
N GLY A 169 -15.75 18.01 26.41
CA GLY A 169 -15.31 16.61 26.43
C GLY A 169 -13.81 16.52 26.17
N GLY A 170 -13.31 17.21 25.16
CA GLY A 170 -11.89 17.23 24.80
C GLY A 170 -11.01 17.78 25.92
N ALA A 171 -11.40 18.88 26.54
CA ALA A 171 -10.70 19.43 27.71
C ALA A 171 -10.70 18.46 28.90
N ALA A 172 -11.81 17.74 29.13
CA ALA A 172 -11.88 16.71 30.17
C ALA A 172 -10.94 15.53 29.88
N LEU A 173 -10.75 15.17 28.60
CA LEU A 173 -9.82 14.10 28.22
C LEU A 173 -8.36 14.47 28.45
N GLU A 174 -8.02 15.76 28.44
CA GLU A 174 -6.66 16.21 28.81
C GLU A 174 -6.39 16.10 30.30
N LEU A 175 -7.44 16.13 31.13
CA LEU A 175 -7.35 15.93 32.58
C LEU A 175 -7.23 14.45 32.97
N VAL A 176 -7.63 13.55 32.08
CA VAL A 176 -7.52 12.09 32.28
C VAL A 176 -6.24 11.60 31.60
N ASN A 177 -5.49 10.70 32.21
CA ASN A 177 -4.37 10.06 31.54
C ASN A 177 -4.90 9.13 30.42
N ALA A 178 -5.23 9.72 29.27
CA ALA A 178 -5.86 9.03 28.15
C ALA A 178 -5.05 7.83 27.67
N ARG A 179 -3.72 7.85 27.83
CA ARG A 179 -2.85 6.70 27.52
C ARG A 179 -3.17 5.47 28.37
N ALA A 180 -3.41 5.65 29.67
CA ALA A 180 -3.77 4.55 30.55
C ALA A 180 -5.16 3.97 30.21
N VAL A 181 -6.09 4.81 29.76
CA VAL A 181 -7.45 4.40 29.37
C VAL A 181 -7.47 3.73 28.00
N LEU A 182 -6.72 4.26 27.02
CA LEU A 182 -6.62 3.73 25.67
C LEU A 182 -5.85 2.41 25.59
N GLY A 183 -5.00 2.11 26.59
CA GLY A 183 -4.24 0.86 26.67
C GLY A 183 -5.08 -0.41 26.85
N SER A 184 -6.39 -0.28 27.09
CA SER A 184 -7.30 -1.42 27.23
C SER A 184 -8.56 -1.24 26.36
N ALA A 185 -9.06 -2.33 25.77
CA ALA A 185 -10.30 -2.31 25.00
C ALA A 185 -11.52 -1.78 25.81
N PRO A 186 -11.72 -2.15 27.08
CA PRO A 186 -12.80 -1.59 27.90
C PRO A 186 -12.65 -0.08 28.12
N GLY A 187 -11.43 0.40 28.34
CA GLY A 187 -11.17 1.83 28.52
C GLY A 187 -11.44 2.64 27.26
N LEU A 188 -11.05 2.13 26.08
CA LEU A 188 -11.41 2.74 24.79
C LEU A 188 -12.94 2.79 24.60
N LEU A 189 -13.65 1.69 24.88
CA LEU A 189 -15.11 1.64 24.74
C LEU A 189 -15.81 2.62 25.69
N LEU A 190 -15.35 2.71 26.94
CA LEU A 190 -15.87 3.67 27.92
C LEU A 190 -15.67 5.11 27.42
N LEU A 191 -14.47 5.43 26.94
CA LEU A 191 -14.12 6.74 26.42
C LEU A 191 -15.00 7.15 25.22
N VAL A 192 -15.14 6.25 24.23
CA VAL A 192 -16.00 6.48 23.07
C VAL A 192 -17.45 6.65 23.51
N GLY A 193 -17.93 5.81 24.43
CA GLY A 193 -19.28 5.89 24.98
C GLY A 193 -19.57 7.24 25.63
N LEU A 194 -18.70 7.67 26.56
CA LEU A 194 -18.81 8.98 27.23
C LEU A 194 -18.80 10.15 26.25
N THR A 195 -17.97 10.06 25.22
CA THR A 195 -17.88 11.08 24.17
C THR A 195 -19.19 11.19 23.39
N VAL A 196 -19.75 10.05 22.94
CA VAL A 196 -21.04 10.01 22.22
C VAL A 196 -22.17 10.53 23.11
N LEU A 197 -22.21 10.15 24.38
CA LEU A 197 -23.22 10.63 25.35
C LEU A 197 -23.18 12.15 25.49
N THR A 198 -21.98 12.71 25.68
CA THR A 198 -21.78 14.14 25.93
C THR A 198 -22.17 14.97 24.70
N ILE A 199 -21.67 14.58 23.52
CA ILE A 199 -21.97 15.25 22.25
C ILE A 199 -23.47 15.19 21.93
N HIS A 200 -24.09 14.02 22.09
CA HIS A 200 -25.52 13.85 21.80
C HIS A 200 -26.42 14.64 22.75
N LEU A 201 -26.06 14.70 24.05
CA LEU A 201 -26.78 15.51 25.03
C LEU A 201 -26.72 17.00 24.67
N GLY A 202 -25.52 17.52 24.35
CA GLY A 202 -25.33 18.91 23.92
C GLY A 202 -26.13 19.25 22.67
N TRP A 203 -26.05 18.40 21.64
CA TRP A 203 -26.84 18.52 20.41
C TRP A 203 -28.34 18.56 20.69
N GLY A 204 -28.86 17.57 21.43
CA GLY A 204 -30.30 17.40 21.65
C GLY A 204 -30.92 18.54 22.45
N LEU A 205 -30.21 19.08 23.45
CA LEU A 205 -30.67 20.23 24.23
C LEU A 205 -30.71 21.52 23.39
N ALA A 206 -29.67 21.77 22.58
CA ALA A 206 -29.60 22.95 21.74
C ALA A 206 -30.68 22.93 20.64
N VAL A 207 -30.84 21.80 19.93
CA VAL A 207 -31.87 21.61 18.91
C VAL A 207 -33.27 21.73 19.50
N ARG A 208 -33.52 21.13 20.68
CA ARG A 208 -34.78 21.30 21.42
C ARG A 208 -35.07 22.78 21.67
N GLY A 209 -34.09 23.54 22.15
CA GLY A 209 -34.20 24.98 22.39
C GLY A 209 -34.55 25.76 21.12
N ALA A 210 -33.89 25.46 20.01
CA ALA A 210 -34.16 26.10 18.72
C ALA A 210 -35.59 25.82 18.20
N LEU A 211 -36.03 24.56 18.26
CA LEU A 211 -37.39 24.17 17.85
C LEU A 211 -38.46 24.79 18.76
N ALA A 212 -38.22 24.88 20.07
CA ALA A 212 -39.12 25.54 20.99
C ALA A 212 -39.22 27.06 20.72
N ARG A 213 -38.10 27.75 20.50
CA ARG A 213 -38.10 29.18 20.12
C ARG A 213 -38.83 29.42 18.79
N LEU A 214 -38.67 28.52 17.82
CA LEU A 214 -39.42 28.57 16.57
C LEU A 214 -40.94 28.45 16.79
N SER A 215 -41.38 27.59 17.72
CA SER A 215 -42.81 27.50 18.04
C SER A 215 -43.36 28.78 18.70
N VAL A 216 -42.58 29.45 19.57
CA VAL A 216 -43.00 30.70 20.22
C VAL A 216 -43.05 31.86 19.23
N LEU A 217 -42.03 32.02 18.38
CA LEU A 217 -42.01 33.06 17.34
C LEU A 217 -43.17 32.92 16.33
N ARG A 218 -43.70 31.71 16.17
CA ARG A 218 -44.88 31.44 15.35
C ARG A 218 -46.17 31.85 16.05
N ALA A 219 -46.29 31.56 17.35
CA ALA A 219 -47.45 31.96 18.14
C ALA A 219 -47.62 33.49 18.22
N GLY A 220 -46.52 34.25 18.27
CA GLY A 220 -46.56 35.72 18.37
C GLY A 220 -46.85 36.49 17.07
N ARG A 221 -46.86 35.85 15.89
CA ARG A 221 -47.07 36.51 14.58
C ARG A 221 -48.46 36.33 13.98
N GLY A 222 -49.33 35.52 14.59
CA GLY A 222 -50.67 35.26 14.10
C GLY A 222 -51.73 35.77 15.06
N GLY A 223 -52.21 36.99 14.86
CA GLY A 223 -53.53 37.37 15.35
C GLY A 223 -54.58 36.42 14.76
N SER A 224 -55.40 35.83 15.63
CA SER A 224 -56.67 35.14 15.32
C SER A 224 -56.70 34.13 14.16
N ARG A 225 -55.61 33.43 13.85
CA ARG A 225 -55.70 32.27 12.93
C ARG A 225 -56.34 31.07 13.63
N ALA A 226 -57.34 30.49 12.98
CA ALA A 226 -58.14 29.39 13.50
C ALA A 226 -57.29 28.17 13.92
N PRO A 227 -57.62 27.50 15.04
CA PRO A 227 -56.93 26.31 15.51
C PRO A 227 -57.22 25.14 14.55
N GLY A 228 -56.39 24.98 13.49
CA GLY A 228 -56.58 23.92 12.51
C GLY A 228 -55.70 24.00 11.26
N GLU A 229 -55.16 25.17 10.90
CA GLU A 229 -54.18 25.24 9.80
C GLU A 229 -52.87 24.57 10.20
N ALA A 230 -52.69 23.34 9.71
CA ALA A 230 -51.51 22.53 9.95
C ALA A 230 -50.24 23.34 9.62
N ALA A 231 -49.37 23.44 10.64
CA ALA A 231 -48.16 24.23 10.63
C ALA A 231 -47.33 24.07 9.35
N GLU A 232 -46.61 25.14 9.01
CA GLU A 232 -45.59 25.23 7.96
C GLU A 232 -44.38 24.28 8.16
N GLY A 233 -44.63 22.98 8.26
CA GLY A 233 -43.60 21.95 8.23
C GLY A 233 -42.91 21.89 6.88
N ALA A 234 -41.81 21.13 6.79
CA ALA A 234 -41.18 20.81 5.52
C ALA A 234 -42.25 20.29 4.53
N GLY A 235 -42.33 20.91 3.35
CA GLY A 235 -43.29 20.52 2.32
C GLY A 235 -43.01 19.11 1.80
N ARG A 236 -44.03 18.43 1.25
CA ARG A 236 -43.85 17.09 0.67
C ARG A 236 -42.78 17.08 -0.42
N ALA A 237 -42.73 18.13 -1.26
CA ALA A 237 -41.69 18.31 -2.28
C ALA A 237 -40.28 18.42 -1.67
N GLN A 238 -40.11 19.17 -0.57
CA GLN A 238 -38.82 19.28 0.13
C GLN A 238 -38.37 17.92 0.67
N VAL A 239 -39.27 17.16 1.31
CA VAL A 239 -38.96 15.82 1.82
C VAL A 239 -38.67 14.85 0.67
N ALA A 240 -39.41 14.93 -0.44
CA ALA A 240 -39.19 14.11 -1.63
C ALA A 240 -37.82 14.40 -2.26
N VAL A 241 -37.43 15.67 -2.41
CA VAL A 241 -36.09 16.05 -2.91
C VAL A 241 -34.98 15.49 -2.01
N VAL A 242 -35.13 15.62 -0.68
CA VAL A 242 -34.16 15.06 0.27
C VAL A 242 -34.08 13.54 0.14
N ALA A 243 -35.21 12.86 -0.03
CA ALA A 243 -35.26 11.42 -0.24
C ALA A 243 -34.62 10.99 -1.57
N THR A 244 -34.90 11.70 -2.67
CA THR A 244 -34.28 11.45 -3.99
C THR A 244 -32.78 11.66 -3.94
N LEU A 245 -32.31 12.76 -3.35
CA LEU A 245 -30.87 13.01 -3.17
C LEU A 245 -30.23 11.91 -2.31
N GLY A 246 -30.91 11.46 -1.25
CA GLY A 246 -30.46 10.33 -0.43
C GLY A 246 -30.34 9.02 -1.21
N LEU A 247 -31.30 8.71 -2.09
CA LEU A 247 -31.28 7.52 -2.96
C LEU A 247 -30.19 7.60 -4.03
N SER A 248 -29.98 8.77 -4.63
CA SER A 248 -28.88 8.99 -5.58
C SER A 248 -27.52 8.83 -4.90
N LEU A 249 -27.36 9.40 -3.70
CA LEU A 249 -26.15 9.23 -2.89
C LEU A 249 -25.93 7.76 -2.54
N LEU A 250 -26.97 7.03 -2.14
CA LEU A 250 -26.89 5.59 -1.88
C LEU A 250 -26.46 4.82 -3.12
N SER A 251 -26.98 5.17 -4.30
CA SER A 251 -26.60 4.53 -5.57
C SER A 251 -25.13 4.78 -5.90
N SER A 252 -24.64 6.00 -5.70
CA SER A 252 -23.21 6.34 -5.86
C SER A 252 -22.34 5.59 -4.86
N VAL A 253 -22.79 5.45 -3.61
CA VAL A 253 -22.08 4.67 -2.57
C VAL A 253 -22.03 3.19 -2.98
N VAL A 254 -23.12 2.61 -3.51
CA VAL A 254 -23.12 1.23 -4.01
C VAL A 254 -22.15 1.06 -5.18
N GLY A 255 -22.13 2.00 -6.14
CA GLY A 255 -21.16 2.01 -7.23
C GLY A 255 -19.73 2.05 -6.74
N LEU A 256 -19.43 2.98 -5.80
CA LEU A 256 -18.12 3.09 -5.16
C LEU A 256 -17.75 1.82 -4.38
N THR A 257 -18.69 1.24 -3.62
CA THR A 257 -18.49 -0.01 -2.88
C THR A 257 -18.15 -1.17 -3.80
N ARG A 258 -18.78 -1.24 -4.97
CA ARG A 258 -18.44 -2.24 -5.99
C ARG A 258 -17.02 -2.01 -6.52
N THR A 259 -16.68 -0.78 -6.91
CA THR A 259 -15.33 -0.43 -7.40
C THR A 259 -14.27 -0.73 -6.34
N LEU A 260 -14.50 -0.33 -5.09
CA LEU A 260 -13.60 -0.63 -3.97
C LEU A 260 -13.51 -2.13 -3.70
N GLY A 261 -14.63 -2.85 -3.72
CA GLY A 261 -14.68 -4.30 -3.57
C GLY A 261 -13.85 -5.01 -4.63
N ASP A 262 -14.03 -4.65 -5.90
CA ASP A 262 -13.23 -5.16 -7.02
C ASP A 262 -11.74 -4.82 -6.85
N PHE A 263 -11.44 -3.60 -6.40
CA PHE A 263 -10.08 -3.12 -6.16
C PHE A 263 -9.36 -3.87 -5.02
N VAL A 264 -10.06 -4.18 -3.92
CA VAL A 264 -9.46 -4.89 -2.76
C VAL A 264 -9.55 -6.41 -2.86
N THR A 265 -10.21 -6.95 -3.88
CA THR A 265 -10.33 -8.41 -4.06
C THR A 265 -8.98 -8.99 -4.49
N ALA A 266 -8.49 -9.96 -3.73
CA ALA A 266 -7.31 -10.73 -4.12
C ALA A 266 -7.67 -11.75 -5.20
N ARG A 267 -7.11 -11.56 -6.40
CA ARG A 267 -7.23 -12.46 -7.53
C ARG A 267 -5.81 -12.93 -7.86
N PRO A 268 -5.37 -14.11 -7.39
CA PRO A 268 -4.08 -14.63 -7.80
C PRO A 268 -4.12 -14.96 -9.29
N ALA A 269 -2.99 -14.81 -9.97
CA ALA A 269 -2.85 -15.38 -11.30
C ALA A 269 -2.91 -16.91 -11.23
N ASP A 270 -3.00 -17.57 -12.39
CA ASP A 270 -3.04 -19.04 -12.49
C ASP A 270 -2.00 -19.70 -11.54
N PRO A 271 -2.43 -20.58 -10.62
CA PRO A 271 -1.55 -21.15 -9.59
C PRO A 271 -0.66 -22.28 -10.13
N SER A 272 -0.68 -22.55 -11.45
CA SER A 272 0.09 -23.65 -12.03
C SER A 272 1.57 -23.63 -11.58
N PRO A 273 2.19 -24.79 -11.36
CA PRO A 273 3.59 -24.85 -10.98
C PRO A 273 4.49 -24.14 -11.99
N LEU A 274 5.60 -23.58 -11.51
CA LEU A 274 6.58 -22.95 -12.38
C LEU A 274 7.06 -23.98 -13.41
N ARG A 275 6.82 -23.70 -14.69
CA ARG A 275 7.40 -24.49 -15.77
C ARG A 275 8.83 -24.02 -15.99
N VAL A 276 9.78 -24.63 -15.28
CA VAL A 276 11.20 -24.37 -15.49
C VAL A 276 11.57 -24.92 -16.88
N ALA A 277 11.74 -24.05 -17.86
CA ALA A 277 12.27 -24.49 -19.13
C ALA A 277 13.74 -24.85 -18.91
N ARG A 278 14.08 -26.11 -19.14
CA ARG A 278 15.49 -26.51 -19.17
C ARG A 278 16.17 -25.75 -20.32
N PRO A 279 17.32 -25.13 -20.09
CA PRO A 279 18.10 -24.59 -21.18
C PRO A 279 18.50 -25.74 -22.11
N LEU A 280 18.66 -25.43 -23.40
CA LEU A 280 19.10 -26.39 -24.42
C LEU A 280 20.52 -26.90 -24.15
N SER A 281 21.32 -26.10 -23.44
CA SER A 281 22.64 -26.45 -22.96
C SER A 281 22.88 -25.77 -21.62
N ALA A 282 23.47 -26.49 -20.66
CA ALA A 282 23.98 -25.96 -19.41
C ALA A 282 25.46 -26.36 -19.28
N PRO A 283 26.36 -25.48 -18.83
CA PRO A 283 27.74 -25.86 -18.58
C PRO A 283 27.82 -26.85 -17.41
N ALA A 284 28.90 -27.64 -17.38
CA ALA A 284 29.21 -28.44 -16.20
C ALA A 284 29.68 -27.52 -15.07
N CYS A 285 28.89 -27.41 -14.00
CA CYS A 285 29.23 -26.66 -12.81
C CYS A 285 29.66 -27.62 -11.69
N PRO A 286 30.88 -27.49 -11.14
CA PRO A 286 31.22 -28.21 -9.92
C PRO A 286 30.38 -27.69 -8.76
N ALA A 287 30.09 -28.54 -7.77
CA ALA A 287 29.44 -28.09 -6.55
C ALA A 287 30.33 -27.06 -5.82
N PRO A 288 29.76 -25.94 -5.31
CA PRO A 288 30.54 -24.95 -4.58
C PRO A 288 31.05 -25.50 -3.25
N THR A 289 32.25 -25.06 -2.86
CA THR A 289 32.87 -25.39 -1.57
C THR A 289 32.68 -24.29 -0.53
N ASP A 290 32.44 -23.05 -0.95
CA ASP A 290 32.13 -21.96 -0.02
C ASP A 290 30.78 -22.24 0.69
N PRO A 291 30.70 -22.09 2.03
CA PRO A 291 29.48 -22.40 2.77
C PRO A 291 28.25 -21.59 2.36
N LEU A 292 28.40 -20.31 2.01
CA LEU A 292 27.27 -19.46 1.61
C LEU A 292 26.82 -19.78 0.19
N GLU A 293 27.77 -20.01 -0.72
CA GLU A 293 27.46 -20.50 -2.07
C GLU A 293 26.75 -21.85 -2.02
N ARG A 294 27.23 -22.78 -1.20
CA ARG A 294 26.63 -24.11 -1.01
C ARG A 294 25.22 -24.02 -0.46
N ALA A 295 24.99 -23.16 0.53
CA ALA A 295 23.65 -22.96 1.11
C ALA A 295 22.61 -22.54 0.06
N VAL A 296 22.98 -21.65 -0.88
CA VAL A 296 22.09 -21.23 -1.97
C VAL A 296 22.01 -22.31 -3.05
N TRP A 297 23.13 -22.90 -3.42
CA TRP A 297 23.21 -23.95 -4.45
C TRP A 297 22.34 -25.17 -4.13
N GLU A 298 22.30 -25.63 -2.87
CA GLU A 298 21.43 -26.72 -2.43
C GLU A 298 19.94 -26.38 -2.58
N VAL A 299 19.58 -25.10 -2.46
CA VAL A 299 18.23 -24.63 -2.74
C VAL A 299 17.98 -24.59 -4.25
N THR A 300 18.89 -23.99 -5.04
CA THR A 300 18.66 -23.73 -6.47
C THR A 300 18.73 -24.97 -7.35
N THR A 301 19.48 -25.99 -6.96
CA THR A 301 19.61 -27.26 -7.70
C THR A 301 18.66 -28.36 -7.24
N ARG A 302 17.89 -28.10 -6.18
CA ARG A 302 16.88 -29.04 -5.66
C ARG A 302 15.93 -29.49 -6.78
N ASP A 303 15.48 -30.74 -6.66
CA ASP A 303 14.54 -31.40 -7.59
C ASP A 303 15.11 -31.57 -9.01
N GLY A 304 16.44 -31.69 -9.11
CA GLY A 304 17.14 -31.95 -10.38
C GLY A 304 17.12 -30.75 -11.33
N ARG A 305 17.03 -29.53 -10.79
CA ARG A 305 17.14 -28.31 -11.57
C ARG A 305 18.59 -28.10 -12.04
N PRO A 306 18.79 -27.60 -13.28
CA PRO A 306 20.13 -27.40 -13.82
C PRO A 306 20.91 -26.39 -12.97
N ASP A 307 22.20 -26.66 -12.75
CA ASP A 307 23.08 -25.68 -12.10
C ASP A 307 23.49 -24.60 -13.12
N LEU A 308 22.99 -23.39 -12.89
CA LEU A 308 23.30 -22.18 -13.68
C LEU A 308 24.15 -21.19 -12.88
N SER A 309 24.66 -21.61 -11.73
CA SER A 309 25.31 -20.71 -10.80
C SER A 309 26.72 -20.34 -11.21
N CYS A 310 27.46 -21.19 -11.91
CA CYS A 310 28.86 -20.98 -12.25
C CYS A 310 29.09 -20.30 -13.60
N LEU A 311 30.34 -19.86 -13.84
CA LEU A 311 30.80 -19.27 -15.10
C LEU A 311 30.06 -17.99 -15.53
N ASN A 312 29.56 -17.24 -14.56
CA ASN A 312 28.95 -15.94 -14.77
C ASN A 312 30.01 -14.83 -14.69
N ALA A 313 29.70 -13.67 -15.27
CA ALA A 313 30.41 -12.41 -15.03
C ALA A 313 29.41 -11.43 -14.42
N VAL A 314 29.63 -11.01 -13.17
CA VAL A 314 28.81 -9.95 -12.57
C VAL A 314 29.50 -8.63 -12.83
N THR A 315 28.89 -7.84 -13.70
CA THR A 315 29.59 -6.74 -14.36
C THR A 315 29.36 -5.40 -13.68
N ARG A 316 28.22 -5.22 -12.99
CA ARG A 316 27.81 -3.92 -12.44
C ARG A 316 26.88 -4.05 -11.24
N LEU A 317 27.07 -3.12 -10.30
CA LEU A 317 26.10 -2.70 -9.29
C LEU A 317 25.62 -1.30 -9.69
N ILE A 318 24.37 -1.17 -10.10
CA ILE A 318 23.77 0.11 -10.49
C ILE A 318 23.14 0.74 -9.24
N GLU A 319 23.48 2.00 -8.98
CA GLU A 319 22.92 2.81 -7.88
C GLU A 319 22.01 3.91 -8.45
N MET A 320 20.83 4.14 -7.86
CA MET A 320 19.92 5.25 -8.22
C MET A 320 19.90 6.36 -7.16
N PRO A 321 19.86 7.66 -7.53
CA PRO A 321 20.05 8.21 -8.88
C PRO A 321 21.49 8.13 -9.42
N GLY A 322 22.43 7.59 -8.64
CA GLY A 322 23.84 7.44 -8.98
C GLY A 322 24.70 7.52 -7.72
N PRO A 323 26.00 7.17 -7.78
CA PRO A 323 26.92 7.25 -6.66
C PRO A 323 27.33 8.71 -6.42
N LEU A 324 26.38 9.53 -5.95
CA LEU A 324 26.67 10.90 -5.55
C LEU A 324 26.86 10.94 -4.03
N PRO A 325 27.95 11.53 -3.52
CA PRO A 325 28.00 11.97 -2.14
C PRO A 325 26.78 12.83 -1.83
N PRO A 326 26.26 12.80 -0.60
CA PRO A 326 25.25 13.77 -0.18
C PRO A 326 25.76 15.19 -0.46
N GLY A 327 25.00 15.94 -1.26
CA GLY A 327 25.33 17.33 -1.64
C GLY A 327 26.07 17.50 -2.98
N ALA A 328 26.46 16.44 -3.68
CA ALA A 328 26.97 16.55 -5.04
C ALA A 328 25.82 16.49 -6.06
N ALA A 329 25.72 17.52 -6.92
CA ALA A 329 24.83 17.48 -8.08
C ALA A 329 25.41 16.54 -9.15
N PRO A 330 24.57 15.78 -9.88
CA PRO A 330 25.02 15.05 -11.06
C PRO A 330 25.63 16.05 -12.08
N ALA A 331 26.70 15.65 -12.77
CA ALA A 331 27.29 16.48 -13.83
C ALA A 331 26.30 16.75 -14.97
N ASP A 332 25.38 15.82 -15.22
CA ASP A 332 24.21 15.99 -16.07
C ASP A 332 22.97 15.56 -15.29
N PRO A 333 22.13 16.50 -14.83
CA PRO A 333 20.94 16.17 -14.07
C PRO A 333 19.86 15.46 -14.89
N ALA A 334 19.96 15.42 -16.22
CA ALA A 334 19.07 14.65 -17.09
C ALA A 334 19.50 13.18 -17.20
N ARG A 335 20.76 12.85 -16.89
CA ARG A 335 21.27 11.48 -16.94
C ARG A 335 20.97 10.75 -15.63
N SER A 336 20.63 9.48 -15.75
CA SER A 336 20.25 8.60 -14.65
C SER A 336 20.68 7.16 -14.89
N ALA A 337 20.56 6.32 -13.87
CA ALA A 337 20.71 4.87 -14.01
C ALA A 337 19.71 4.24 -15.01
N PHE A 338 18.60 4.91 -15.36
CA PHE A 338 17.73 4.45 -16.44
C PHE A 338 18.44 4.48 -17.80
N ASP A 339 19.39 5.41 -18.01
CA ASP A 339 20.22 5.46 -19.22
C ASP A 339 21.18 4.28 -19.30
N GLU A 340 21.63 3.76 -18.15
CA GLU A 340 22.45 2.54 -18.11
C GLU A 340 21.63 1.32 -18.52
N VAL A 341 20.39 1.19 -18.03
CA VAL A 341 19.48 0.11 -18.45
C VAL A 341 19.13 0.24 -19.93
N ALA A 342 18.84 1.46 -20.40
CA ALA A 342 18.62 1.74 -21.82
C ALA A 342 19.83 1.38 -22.70
N THR A 343 21.05 1.61 -22.20
CA THR A 343 22.29 1.21 -22.89
C THR A 343 22.41 -0.30 -22.99
N LEU A 344 22.10 -1.04 -21.91
CA LEU A 344 22.06 -2.50 -21.93
C LEU A 344 21.05 -3.03 -22.95
N VAL A 345 19.81 -2.53 -22.90
CA VAL A 345 18.73 -2.91 -23.84
C VAL A 345 19.13 -2.61 -25.28
N GLY A 346 19.82 -1.50 -25.53
CA GLY A 346 20.34 -1.17 -26.85
C GLY A 346 21.35 -2.18 -27.42
N GLY A 347 21.98 -2.99 -26.57
CA GLY A 347 22.93 -4.04 -26.98
C GLY A 347 22.28 -5.35 -27.43
N ALA A 348 20.96 -5.52 -27.26
CA ALA A 348 20.27 -6.76 -27.58
C ALA A 348 20.35 -7.10 -29.09
N ARG A 349 20.40 -8.40 -29.40
CA ARG A 349 20.54 -8.95 -30.75
C ARG A 349 19.40 -9.84 -31.21
N ARG A 350 18.58 -10.34 -30.30
CA ARG A 350 17.52 -11.31 -30.57
C ARG A 350 16.28 -11.03 -29.73
N GLU A 351 16.47 -10.79 -28.43
CA GLU A 351 15.36 -10.68 -27.51
C GLU A 351 15.60 -9.68 -26.38
N VAL A 352 14.57 -8.87 -26.10
CA VAL A 352 14.47 -8.02 -24.91
C VAL A 352 13.27 -8.48 -24.09
N LEU A 353 13.54 -9.01 -22.90
CA LEU A 353 12.52 -9.39 -21.91
C LEU A 353 12.59 -8.40 -20.76
N PHE A 354 11.52 -7.64 -20.54
CA PHE A 354 11.52 -6.55 -19.58
C PHE A 354 10.30 -6.63 -18.68
N THR A 355 10.49 -6.55 -17.37
CA THR A 355 9.41 -6.43 -16.39
C THR A 355 9.70 -5.35 -15.38
N THR A 356 8.66 -4.63 -14.99
CA THR A 356 8.67 -3.73 -13.85
C THR A 356 7.29 -3.72 -13.22
N MET A 357 7.19 -3.34 -11.95
CA MET A 357 5.89 -3.22 -11.33
C MET A 357 5.20 -1.93 -11.75
N GLN A 358 5.90 -0.80 -11.60
CA GLN A 358 5.35 0.54 -11.84
C GLN A 358 6.01 1.24 -13.04
N TRP A 359 5.20 1.98 -13.80
CA TRP A 359 5.62 2.78 -14.95
C TRP A 359 4.93 4.16 -14.95
N ASP A 360 5.70 5.21 -14.69
CA ASP A 360 5.24 6.58 -14.81
C ASP A 360 5.32 7.04 -16.28
N GLY A 361 4.31 7.79 -16.74
CA GLY A 361 4.26 8.30 -18.12
C GLY A 361 4.44 9.81 -18.24
N GLY A 362 4.62 10.28 -19.48
CA GLY A 362 4.74 11.72 -19.82
C GLY A 362 6.09 12.08 -20.45
N GLU A 363 6.36 13.36 -20.66
CA GLU A 363 7.70 13.77 -21.12
C GLU A 363 8.73 13.58 -20.00
N LEU A 364 9.98 13.27 -20.39
CA LEU A 364 11.12 13.13 -19.48
C LEU A 364 10.89 12.12 -18.34
N ASN A 365 10.10 11.09 -18.61
CA ASN A 365 9.81 10.01 -17.67
C ASN A 365 10.80 8.84 -17.86
N PRO A 366 11.04 7.98 -16.86
CA PRO A 366 11.97 6.85 -17.00
C PRO A 366 11.62 5.87 -18.14
N GLY A 367 10.34 5.62 -18.31
CA GLY A 367 9.78 4.84 -19.42
C GLY A 367 10.07 5.44 -20.80
N SER A 368 10.07 6.78 -20.93
CA SER A 368 10.46 7.45 -22.18
C SER A 368 11.94 7.22 -22.52
N THR A 369 12.82 7.08 -21.52
CA THR A 369 14.23 6.71 -21.73
C THR A 369 14.35 5.30 -22.33
N LEU A 370 13.60 4.33 -21.81
CA LEU A 370 13.57 2.98 -22.38
C LEU A 370 12.90 2.94 -23.76
N ALA A 371 11.79 3.64 -23.94
CA ALA A 371 11.09 3.72 -25.23
C ALA A 371 12.00 4.31 -26.31
N GLY A 372 12.73 5.38 -26.00
CA GLY A 372 13.73 5.96 -26.90
C GLY A 372 14.88 5.00 -27.21
N ALA A 373 15.30 4.17 -26.24
CA ALA A 373 16.31 3.14 -26.47
C ALA A 373 15.84 2.05 -27.44
N LEU A 374 14.58 1.63 -27.30
CA LEU A 374 13.94 0.66 -28.20
C LEU A 374 13.73 1.24 -29.61
N ALA A 375 13.38 2.52 -29.73
CA ALA A 375 13.29 3.19 -31.02
C ALA A 375 14.65 3.23 -31.74
N ARG A 376 15.73 3.55 -31.02
CA ARG A 376 17.09 3.49 -31.55
C ARG A 376 17.52 2.07 -31.90
N LEU A 377 17.10 1.07 -31.12
CA LEU A 377 17.36 -0.34 -31.41
C LEU A 377 16.65 -0.78 -32.70
N HIS A 378 15.37 -0.46 -32.86
CA HIS A 378 14.63 -0.72 -34.11
C HIS A 378 15.30 -0.05 -35.32
N ALA A 379 15.73 1.21 -35.18
CA ALA A 379 16.45 1.90 -36.25
C ALA A 379 17.76 1.18 -36.63
N ARG A 380 18.50 0.61 -35.67
CA ARG A 380 19.69 -0.20 -35.94
C ARG A 380 19.35 -1.51 -36.65
N VAL A 381 18.30 -2.21 -36.21
CA VAL A 381 17.81 -3.43 -36.85
C VAL A 381 17.43 -3.16 -38.31
N ARG A 382 16.80 -2.02 -38.59
CA ARG A 382 16.48 -1.59 -39.96
C ARG A 382 17.69 -1.22 -40.80
N ALA A 383 18.69 -0.57 -40.19
CA ALA A 383 19.89 -0.14 -40.90
C ALA A 383 20.81 -1.30 -41.27
N ASP A 384 20.84 -2.35 -40.46
CA ASP A 384 21.66 -3.55 -40.69
C ASP A 384 20.93 -4.84 -40.30
N PRO A 385 19.94 -5.31 -41.09
CA PRO A 385 19.22 -6.54 -40.79
C PRO A 385 20.11 -7.78 -40.73
N ALA A 386 21.26 -7.76 -41.41
CA ALA A 386 22.20 -8.89 -41.43
C ALA A 386 22.84 -9.15 -40.05
N ALA A 387 22.98 -8.11 -39.22
CA ALA A 387 23.41 -8.24 -37.82
C ALA A 387 22.32 -8.83 -36.90
N TYR A 388 21.08 -9.00 -37.40
CA TYR A 388 19.91 -9.50 -36.68
C TYR A 388 19.20 -10.59 -37.52
N PRO A 389 19.87 -11.72 -37.81
CA PRO A 389 19.37 -12.72 -38.77
C PRO A 389 18.03 -13.37 -38.37
N ASP A 390 17.72 -13.40 -37.08
CA ASP A 390 16.45 -13.91 -36.54
C ASP A 390 15.40 -12.81 -36.32
N GLY A 391 15.71 -11.56 -36.72
CA GLY A 391 14.97 -10.37 -36.29
C GLY A 391 15.22 -10.01 -34.83
N LEU A 392 14.32 -9.23 -34.25
CA LEU A 392 14.38 -8.87 -32.83
C LEU A 392 12.99 -8.83 -32.21
N ARG A 393 12.83 -9.54 -31.09
CA ARG A 393 11.60 -9.56 -30.31
C ARG A 393 11.75 -8.81 -28.99
N VAL A 394 10.76 -8.00 -28.68
CA VAL A 394 10.67 -7.23 -27.44
C VAL A 394 9.40 -7.61 -26.72
N ARG A 395 9.50 -8.05 -25.47
CA ARG A 395 8.35 -8.32 -24.61
C ARG A 395 8.46 -7.57 -23.31
N LEU A 396 7.43 -6.79 -23.00
CA LEU A 396 7.29 -6.08 -21.74
C LEU A 396 6.15 -6.69 -20.95
N THR A 397 6.35 -7.01 -19.67
CA THR A 397 5.25 -7.34 -18.76
C THR A 397 5.21 -6.35 -17.61
N LEU A 398 4.05 -5.77 -17.36
CA LEU A 398 3.82 -4.82 -16.27
C LEU A 398 3.20 -5.56 -15.09
N GLY A 399 3.56 -5.11 -13.88
CA GLY A 399 3.24 -5.82 -12.66
C GLY A 399 1.77 -5.86 -12.29
N ASN A 400 0.92 -5.09 -12.98
CA ASN A 400 -0.45 -4.77 -12.57
C ASN A 400 -0.45 -3.97 -11.26
N TYR A 401 0.22 -2.82 -11.23
CA TYR A 401 0.28 -1.96 -10.05
C TYR A 401 -1.10 -1.34 -9.71
N PRO A 402 -1.47 -1.22 -8.42
CA PRO A 402 -2.69 -0.55 -8.00
C PRO A 402 -2.54 0.98 -8.00
N VAL A 403 -3.43 1.68 -8.72
CA VAL A 403 -3.48 3.14 -8.74
C VAL A 403 -4.59 3.63 -7.79
N LEU A 404 -4.22 3.90 -6.53
CA LEU A 404 -5.16 4.25 -5.45
C LEU A 404 -6.05 5.48 -5.76
N SER A 405 -5.55 6.44 -6.54
CA SER A 405 -6.30 7.67 -6.87
C SER A 405 -7.48 7.43 -7.81
N THR A 406 -7.45 6.34 -8.59
CA THR A 406 -8.49 5.99 -9.57
C THR A 406 -9.14 4.65 -9.27
N PHE A 407 -8.64 3.91 -8.28
CA PHE A 407 -9.03 2.53 -7.98
C PHE A 407 -8.90 1.59 -9.19
N GLU A 408 -7.96 1.88 -10.09
CA GLU A 408 -7.64 1.05 -11.26
C GLU A 408 -6.44 0.14 -10.98
N TRP A 409 -6.44 -1.05 -11.57
CA TRP A 409 -5.31 -1.97 -11.61
C TRP A 409 -4.68 -1.97 -13.00
N GLY A 410 -3.35 -1.90 -13.07
CA GLY A 410 -2.61 -2.10 -14.33
C GLY A 410 -2.79 -1.02 -15.37
N ALA A 411 -3.19 0.20 -14.97
CA ALA A 411 -3.32 1.35 -15.86
C ALA A 411 -2.02 1.66 -16.64
N GLU A 412 -0.89 1.25 -16.08
CA GLU A 412 0.47 1.47 -16.56
C GLU A 412 0.81 0.77 -17.87
N VAL A 413 0.19 -0.38 -18.18
CA VAL A 413 0.41 -1.06 -19.47
C VAL A 413 0.01 -0.15 -20.65
N TRP A 414 -1.04 0.65 -20.46
CA TRP A 414 -1.50 1.62 -21.46
C TRP A 414 -0.58 2.82 -21.56
N VAL A 415 0.01 3.21 -20.43
CA VAL A 415 1.00 4.29 -20.38
C VAL A 415 2.28 3.87 -21.09
N ALA A 416 2.80 2.69 -20.78
CA ALA A 416 3.97 2.13 -21.44
C ALA A 416 3.77 1.98 -22.96
N LEU A 417 2.63 1.44 -23.40
CA LEU A 417 2.31 1.34 -24.83
C LEU A 417 2.25 2.71 -25.50
N ARG A 418 1.63 3.71 -24.86
CA ARG A 418 1.60 5.08 -25.39
C ARG A 418 3.01 5.66 -25.51
N ASP A 419 3.86 5.49 -24.51
CA ASP A 419 5.23 6.01 -24.52
C ASP A 419 6.09 5.34 -25.62
N LEU A 420 5.92 4.03 -25.85
CA LEU A 420 6.56 3.32 -26.96
C LEU A 420 6.13 3.87 -28.32
N LEU A 421 4.82 4.03 -28.55
CA LEU A 421 4.30 4.58 -29.80
C LEU A 421 4.72 6.04 -30.00
N ALA A 422 4.72 6.85 -28.93
CA ALA A 422 5.16 8.24 -28.97
C ALA A 422 6.66 8.38 -29.31
N ALA A 423 7.48 7.42 -28.87
CA ALA A 423 8.89 7.33 -29.22
C ALA A 423 9.13 6.78 -30.65
N GLY A 424 8.08 6.40 -31.38
CA GLY A 424 8.18 5.85 -32.73
C GLY A 424 8.56 4.36 -32.79
N VAL A 425 8.33 3.60 -31.71
CA VAL A 425 8.56 2.15 -31.70
C VAL A 425 7.38 1.44 -32.38
N PRO A 426 7.54 0.80 -33.54
CA PRO A 426 6.46 0.04 -34.16
C PRO A 426 6.20 -1.24 -33.36
N LEU A 427 4.93 -1.66 -33.28
CA LEU A 427 4.58 -2.94 -32.65
C LEU A 427 4.98 -4.16 -33.49
N SER A 428 5.09 -3.97 -34.82
CA SER A 428 5.58 -4.98 -35.74
C SER A 428 6.21 -4.30 -36.95
N ASP A 429 7.35 -4.84 -37.40
CA ASP A 429 7.95 -4.51 -38.69
C ASP A 429 8.47 -5.82 -39.32
N PRO A 430 7.62 -6.50 -40.12
CA PRO A 430 7.93 -7.80 -40.69
C PRO A 430 9.13 -7.81 -41.64
N GLN A 431 9.50 -6.68 -42.23
CA GLN A 431 10.62 -6.61 -43.19
C GLN A 431 11.96 -6.94 -42.53
N VAL A 432 12.05 -6.72 -41.22
CA VAL A 432 13.28 -6.91 -40.44
C VAL A 432 13.06 -7.83 -39.24
N GLY A 433 11.95 -8.57 -39.24
CA GLY A 433 11.62 -9.52 -38.16
C GLY A 433 11.44 -8.85 -36.79
N TRP A 434 10.98 -7.60 -36.74
CA TRP A 434 10.78 -6.87 -35.49
C TRP A 434 9.38 -7.10 -34.91
N GLN A 435 9.30 -7.38 -33.61
CA GLN A 435 8.04 -7.57 -32.90
C GLN A 435 8.10 -7.01 -31.47
N VAL A 436 7.07 -6.25 -31.06
CA VAL A 436 6.90 -5.77 -29.69
C VAL A 436 5.56 -6.26 -29.15
N GLU A 437 5.59 -6.90 -27.98
CA GLU A 437 4.40 -7.34 -27.26
C GLU A 437 4.41 -6.77 -25.83
N LEU A 438 3.24 -6.38 -25.33
CA LEU A 438 3.07 -5.94 -23.95
C LEU A 438 2.06 -6.83 -23.24
N GLY A 439 2.34 -7.16 -21.99
CA GLY A 439 1.46 -7.91 -21.10
C GLY A 439 1.19 -7.14 -19.82
N ASN A 440 -0.01 -7.26 -19.28
CA ASN A 440 -0.33 -6.82 -17.93
C ASN A 440 -0.61 -8.05 -17.07
N TYR A 441 0.12 -8.20 -15.97
CA TYR A 441 -0.05 -9.34 -15.07
C TYR A 441 -1.51 -9.48 -14.64
N ALA A 442 -2.06 -10.70 -14.68
CA ALA A 442 -3.49 -10.91 -14.46
C ALA A 442 -3.88 -10.84 -12.98
N GLY A 443 -2.92 -11.03 -12.06
CA GLY A 443 -3.18 -11.03 -10.62
C GLY A 443 -3.21 -9.63 -10.02
N THR A 444 -4.09 -9.40 -9.03
CA THR A 444 -4.19 -8.13 -8.26
C THR A 444 -3.47 -8.23 -6.93
N PHE A 445 -3.88 -9.20 -6.10
CA PHE A 445 -3.14 -9.65 -4.93
C PHE A 445 -3.03 -11.19 -5.01
N PRO A 446 -1.80 -11.73 -5.17
CA PRO A 446 -0.56 -10.99 -5.39
C PRO A 446 -0.49 -10.42 -6.82
N HIS A 447 0.06 -9.21 -6.97
CA HIS A 447 0.52 -8.68 -8.26
C HIS A 447 2.02 -8.98 -8.44
N SER A 448 2.58 -8.73 -9.62
CA SER A 448 4.01 -8.96 -9.85
C SER A 448 4.83 -7.75 -9.38
N HIS A 449 5.73 -7.99 -8.44
CA HIS A 449 6.68 -6.98 -7.95
C HIS A 449 8.08 -7.16 -8.58
N VAL A 450 8.22 -8.06 -9.55
CA VAL A 450 9.49 -8.33 -10.25
C VAL A 450 9.91 -7.13 -11.10
N LYS A 451 11.15 -6.67 -10.92
CA LYS A 451 11.82 -5.74 -11.84
C LYS A 451 13.08 -6.42 -12.40
N LEU A 452 13.02 -6.76 -13.68
CA LEU A 452 14.00 -7.64 -14.31
C LEU A 452 14.16 -7.29 -15.79
N VAL A 453 15.38 -7.40 -16.29
CA VAL A 453 15.68 -7.40 -17.73
C VAL A 453 16.46 -8.65 -18.06
N ALA A 454 16.01 -9.42 -19.05
CA ALA A 454 16.78 -10.50 -19.65
C ALA A 454 16.99 -10.20 -21.15
N LEU A 455 18.24 -10.23 -21.60
CA LEU A 455 18.63 -9.91 -22.97
C LEU A 455 19.29 -11.11 -23.61
N ASP A 456 18.76 -11.54 -24.75
CA ASP A 456 19.29 -12.62 -25.59
C ASP A 456 19.50 -13.98 -24.88
N GLY A 457 18.97 -14.13 -23.66
CA GLY A 457 19.28 -15.27 -22.78
C GLY A 457 20.70 -15.25 -22.19
N GLU A 458 21.44 -14.16 -22.35
CA GLU A 458 22.84 -14.03 -21.93
C GLU A 458 23.07 -13.01 -20.81
N THR A 459 22.26 -11.94 -20.77
CA THR A 459 22.37 -10.89 -19.76
C THR A 459 21.13 -10.85 -18.90
N LEU A 460 21.32 -10.74 -17.58
CA LEU A 460 20.28 -10.59 -16.58
C LEU A 460 20.57 -9.36 -15.72
N LEU A 461 19.55 -8.52 -15.57
CA LEU A 461 19.49 -7.47 -14.58
C LEU A 461 18.32 -7.75 -13.64
N THR A 462 18.55 -7.68 -12.33
CA THR A 462 17.49 -7.66 -11.32
C THR A 462 17.59 -6.37 -10.52
N ALA A 463 16.48 -5.68 -10.31
CA ALA A 463 16.43 -4.36 -9.70
C ALA A 463 15.44 -4.27 -8.53
N GLY A 464 15.68 -3.33 -7.62
CA GLY A 464 14.68 -2.88 -6.64
C GLY A 464 13.81 -1.72 -7.14
N PHE A 465 14.28 -0.96 -8.13
CA PHE A 465 13.62 0.25 -8.64
C PHE A 465 12.54 -0.03 -9.68
N ASN A 466 11.53 0.85 -9.69
CA ASN A 466 10.52 0.91 -10.74
C ASN A 466 10.89 1.96 -11.79
N TYR A 467 10.14 2.02 -12.89
CA TYR A 467 10.25 3.09 -13.88
C TYR A 467 9.42 4.30 -13.45
N ALA A 468 9.80 4.88 -12.32
CA ALA A 468 9.08 5.97 -11.67
C ALA A 468 9.96 7.21 -11.45
N TYR A 469 9.36 8.41 -11.53
CA TYR A 469 10.07 9.69 -11.42
C TYR A 469 10.85 9.83 -10.12
N GLY A 470 10.39 9.19 -9.05
CA GLY A 470 10.99 9.36 -7.72
C GLY A 470 12.47 9.00 -7.67
N HIS A 471 12.94 8.09 -8.53
CA HIS A 471 14.34 7.68 -8.62
C HIS A 471 15.25 8.72 -9.28
N TYR A 472 14.71 9.75 -9.91
CA TYR A 472 15.51 10.86 -10.41
C TYR A 472 16.04 11.76 -9.28
N PRO A 473 17.16 12.46 -9.50
CA PRO A 473 17.58 13.52 -8.60
C PRO A 473 16.57 14.69 -8.60
N PRO A 474 16.44 15.46 -7.51
CA PRO A 474 15.52 16.61 -7.44
C PRO A 474 15.77 17.65 -8.53
N GLU A 475 17.00 17.74 -9.02
CA GLU A 475 17.43 18.67 -10.06
C GLU A 475 17.09 18.18 -11.49
N HIS A 476 16.52 16.98 -11.65
CA HIS A 476 16.16 16.44 -12.96
C HIS A 476 15.13 17.33 -13.67
N PRO A 477 15.26 17.60 -15.00
CA PRO A 477 14.41 18.54 -15.72
C PRO A 477 12.90 18.26 -15.66
N SER A 478 12.49 17.03 -15.33
CA SER A 478 11.08 16.69 -15.05
C SER A 478 10.46 17.45 -13.87
N GLY A 479 11.27 17.97 -12.93
CA GLY A 479 10.81 18.57 -11.67
C GLY A 479 10.14 17.61 -10.68
N ARG A 480 10.24 16.29 -10.89
CA ARG A 480 9.53 15.24 -10.12
C ARG A 480 10.44 14.26 -9.38
N GLY A 481 11.76 14.42 -9.47
CA GLY A 481 12.72 13.58 -8.77
C GLY A 481 12.71 13.81 -7.27
N ILE A 482 12.87 12.75 -6.48
CA ILE A 482 12.98 12.84 -5.01
C ILE A 482 14.23 12.15 -4.46
N ARG A 483 15.18 11.74 -5.32
CA ARG A 483 16.37 10.97 -4.94
C ARG A 483 16.01 9.66 -4.23
N LEU A 484 14.99 8.95 -4.72
CA LEU A 484 14.61 7.66 -4.14
C LEU A 484 15.71 6.63 -4.41
N TYR A 485 16.50 6.34 -3.37
CA TYR A 485 17.69 5.51 -3.50
C TYR A 485 17.35 4.04 -3.74
N ASP A 486 17.99 3.41 -4.72
CA ASP A 486 17.75 2.00 -5.05
C ASP A 486 18.95 1.35 -5.75
N LEU A 487 18.88 0.03 -5.97
CA LEU A 487 19.97 -0.81 -6.48
C LEU A 487 19.50 -1.76 -7.59
N ALA A 488 20.44 -2.14 -8.47
CA ALA A 488 20.31 -3.31 -9.34
C ALA A 488 21.66 -4.02 -9.53
N LEU A 489 21.62 -5.32 -9.82
CA LEU A 489 22.78 -6.10 -10.23
C LEU A 489 22.65 -6.55 -11.67
N VAL A 490 23.79 -6.57 -12.39
CA VAL A 490 23.88 -7.03 -13.77
C VAL A 490 24.84 -8.20 -13.87
N ALA A 491 24.34 -9.36 -14.28
CA ALA A 491 25.14 -10.54 -14.61
C ALA A 491 25.03 -10.87 -16.09
N ARG A 492 26.13 -11.33 -16.67
CA ARG A 492 26.16 -12.05 -17.94
C ARG A 492 26.52 -13.50 -17.65
N GLY A 493 25.89 -14.45 -18.32
CA GLY A 493 26.23 -15.86 -18.21
C GLY A 493 25.04 -16.80 -18.06
N PRO A 494 25.28 -18.03 -17.60
CA PRO A 494 24.24 -19.05 -17.40
C PRO A 494 23.05 -18.60 -16.55
N ALA A 495 23.24 -17.73 -15.55
CA ALA A 495 22.17 -17.24 -14.68
C ALA A 495 21.08 -16.47 -15.43
N ALA A 496 21.35 -15.97 -16.64
CA ALA A 496 20.35 -15.30 -17.46
C ALA A 496 19.23 -16.24 -17.94
N GLN A 497 19.48 -17.54 -18.01
CA GLN A 497 18.45 -18.53 -18.36
C GLN A 497 17.36 -18.64 -17.28
N ASP A 498 17.71 -18.48 -16.01
CA ASP A 498 16.71 -18.36 -14.94
C ASP A 498 15.91 -17.06 -15.07
N GLY A 499 16.54 -15.96 -15.48
CA GLY A 499 15.85 -14.72 -15.80
C GLY A 499 14.81 -14.87 -16.93
N VAL A 500 15.15 -15.60 -17.99
CA VAL A 500 14.20 -15.97 -19.06
C VAL A 500 13.05 -16.80 -18.48
N ASN A 501 13.34 -17.79 -17.65
CA ASN A 501 12.31 -18.62 -17.01
C ASN A 501 11.35 -17.81 -16.12
N ILE A 502 11.87 -16.87 -15.34
CA ILE A 502 11.08 -15.95 -14.52
C ILE A 502 10.16 -15.12 -15.42
N PHE A 503 10.71 -14.53 -16.48
CA PHE A 503 9.92 -13.74 -17.41
C PHE A 503 8.81 -14.57 -18.08
N GLU A 504 9.10 -15.78 -18.54
CA GLU A 504 8.11 -16.63 -19.20
C GLU A 504 6.97 -17.06 -18.26
N ASP A 505 7.26 -17.29 -16.98
CA ASP A 505 6.23 -17.56 -15.97
C ASP A 505 5.32 -16.35 -15.76
N LEU A 506 5.90 -15.15 -15.67
CA LEU A 506 5.13 -13.90 -15.61
C LEU A 506 4.30 -13.70 -16.88
N TRP A 507 4.90 -13.93 -18.05
CA TRP A 507 4.24 -13.78 -19.35
C TRP A 507 3.04 -14.71 -19.49
N ALA A 508 3.17 -15.97 -19.08
CA ALA A 508 2.06 -16.93 -19.05
C ALA A 508 0.90 -16.52 -18.15
N ARG A 509 1.14 -15.56 -17.24
CA ARG A 509 0.20 -15.01 -16.27
C ARG A 509 -0.23 -13.60 -16.60
N SER A 510 0.22 -13.05 -17.71
CA SER A 510 -0.11 -11.72 -18.17
C SER A 510 -1.12 -11.77 -19.30
N ARG A 511 -2.11 -10.88 -19.26
CA ARG A 511 -3.00 -10.65 -20.40
C ARG A 511 -2.27 -9.80 -21.42
N VAL A 512 -2.13 -10.31 -22.63
CA VAL A 512 -1.39 -9.63 -23.71
C VAL A 512 -2.25 -8.53 -24.32
N VAL A 513 -1.67 -7.37 -24.53
CA VAL A 513 -2.34 -6.24 -25.20
C VAL A 513 -2.54 -6.56 -26.67
N THR A 514 -3.77 -6.36 -27.14
CA THR A 514 -4.15 -6.49 -28.55
C THR A 514 -4.67 -5.15 -29.06
N CYS A 515 -4.18 -4.70 -30.20
CA CYS A 515 -4.52 -3.39 -30.78
C CYS A 515 -5.02 -3.52 -32.21
N ALA A 516 -5.85 -2.58 -32.65
CA ALA A 516 -6.17 -2.40 -34.05
C ALA A 516 -4.92 -2.01 -34.86
N PRO A 517 -4.83 -2.38 -36.16
CA PRO A 517 -3.75 -1.93 -37.03
C PRO A 517 -3.66 -0.39 -37.07
N GLY A 518 -2.44 0.15 -37.09
CA GLY A 518 -2.19 1.58 -37.20
C GLY A 518 -2.49 2.40 -35.94
N VAL A 519 -2.60 1.76 -34.77
CA VAL A 519 -2.81 2.44 -33.49
C VAL A 519 -1.77 3.54 -33.25
N GLN A 520 -2.24 4.67 -32.71
CA GLN A 520 -1.42 5.83 -32.39
C GLN A 520 -1.34 6.03 -30.88
N ALA A 521 -0.31 6.74 -30.41
CA ALA A 521 -0.12 7.04 -28.99
C ALA A 521 -1.38 7.67 -28.34
N ALA A 522 -2.06 8.57 -29.05
CA ALA A 522 -3.27 9.23 -28.56
C ALA A 522 -4.51 8.32 -28.47
N THR A 523 -4.55 7.20 -29.22
CA THR A 523 -5.73 6.34 -29.35
C THR A 523 -5.60 4.99 -28.63
N VAL A 524 -4.52 4.76 -27.88
CA VAL A 524 -4.24 3.47 -27.20
C VAL A 524 -5.43 2.92 -26.41
N ARG A 525 -6.05 3.72 -25.52
CA ARG A 525 -7.18 3.25 -24.69
C ARG A 525 -8.46 2.97 -25.49
N GLN A 526 -8.57 3.46 -26.72
CA GLN A 526 -9.74 3.30 -27.59
C GLN A 526 -9.58 2.13 -28.55
N GLN A 527 -8.34 1.89 -29.02
CA GLN A 527 -8.03 0.93 -30.08
C GLN A 527 -7.31 -0.33 -29.58
N CYS A 528 -6.98 -0.41 -28.29
CA CYS A 528 -6.37 -1.58 -27.67
C CYS A 528 -7.22 -2.13 -26.52
N ARG A 529 -7.05 -3.42 -26.26
CA ARG A 529 -7.68 -4.15 -25.14
C ARG A 529 -6.76 -5.25 -24.60
N LEU A 530 -6.98 -5.65 -23.35
CA LEU A 530 -6.34 -6.85 -22.79
C LEU A 530 -6.99 -8.09 -23.40
N GLY A 531 -6.18 -8.92 -24.05
CA GLY A 531 -6.56 -10.18 -24.67
C GLY A 531 -6.36 -11.37 -23.75
N ASP A 532 -6.03 -12.51 -24.36
CA ASP A 532 -5.76 -13.77 -23.68
C ASP A 532 -4.46 -13.74 -22.88
N LEU A 533 -4.27 -14.75 -22.04
CA LEU A 533 -3.00 -14.97 -21.35
C LEU A 533 -1.88 -15.23 -22.36
N GLY A 534 -0.68 -14.73 -22.04
CA GLY A 534 0.52 -14.96 -22.81
C GLY A 534 0.83 -16.46 -22.93
N ARG A 535 1.46 -16.84 -24.04
CA ARG A 535 1.97 -18.20 -24.25
C ARG A 535 3.49 -18.16 -24.16
N PRO A 536 4.12 -19.03 -23.35
CA PRO A 536 5.58 -19.13 -23.31
C PRO A 536 6.14 -19.40 -24.69
N ALA A 537 7.13 -18.61 -25.11
CA ALA A 537 7.64 -18.67 -26.47
C ALA A 537 9.10 -18.22 -26.57
N ALA A 538 9.94 -18.56 -25.58
CA ALA A 538 11.36 -18.20 -25.59
C ALA A 538 12.03 -18.67 -26.89
N LEU A 539 12.79 -17.78 -27.51
CA LEU A 539 13.51 -18.08 -28.75
C LEU A 539 14.53 -19.20 -28.48
N PRO A 540 14.60 -20.27 -29.30
CA PRO A 540 15.56 -21.35 -29.09
C PRO A 540 17.02 -20.86 -28.96
N ALA A 541 17.39 -19.83 -29.72
CA ALA A 541 18.71 -19.21 -29.66
C ALA A 541 18.99 -18.50 -28.31
N ALA A 542 17.94 -18.02 -27.62
CA ALA A 542 18.00 -17.42 -26.29
C ALA A 542 17.84 -18.47 -25.15
N ARG A 543 17.76 -19.77 -25.49
CA ARG A 543 17.66 -20.88 -24.51
C ARG A 543 18.98 -21.59 -24.23
N ARG A 544 20.12 -20.98 -24.58
CA ARG A 544 21.45 -21.56 -24.35
C ARG A 544 22.12 -20.85 -23.19
N ALA A 545 22.58 -21.59 -22.18
CA ALA A 545 23.43 -21.03 -21.15
C ALA A 545 24.84 -20.81 -21.71
N VAL A 546 25.24 -19.55 -21.89
CA VAL A 546 26.54 -19.16 -22.43
C VAL A 546 27.47 -18.73 -21.29
N PRO A 547 28.62 -19.40 -21.06
CA PRO A 547 29.63 -18.93 -20.11
C PRO A 547 30.13 -17.51 -20.43
N ALA A 548 30.33 -16.68 -19.40
CA ALA A 548 30.78 -15.30 -19.59
C ALA A 548 31.90 -14.87 -18.61
N GLY A 549 32.18 -15.64 -17.57
CA GLY A 549 33.19 -15.32 -16.57
C GLY A 549 33.51 -16.49 -15.66
N GLN A 550 33.95 -16.19 -14.43
CA GLN A 550 34.30 -17.18 -13.41
C GLN A 550 33.53 -17.00 -12.09
N ALA A 551 32.73 -15.93 -11.98
CA ALA A 551 31.95 -15.64 -10.79
C ALA A 551 30.77 -16.61 -10.67
N ARG A 552 30.26 -16.74 -9.44
CA ARG A 552 28.96 -17.38 -9.20
C ARG A 552 27.86 -16.36 -9.04
N ALA A 553 26.73 -16.63 -9.68
CA ALA A 553 25.52 -15.82 -9.58
C ALA A 553 24.29 -16.73 -9.55
N PHE A 554 23.37 -16.47 -8.62
CA PHE A 554 22.14 -17.25 -8.43
C PHE A 554 20.95 -16.35 -8.67
N SER A 555 20.20 -16.61 -9.75
CA SER A 555 18.90 -15.96 -9.95
C SER A 555 17.86 -16.68 -9.11
N LEU A 556 17.17 -15.94 -8.25
CA LEU A 556 16.24 -16.47 -7.28
C LEU A 556 14.87 -15.87 -7.54
N TYR A 557 13.86 -16.74 -7.59
CA TYR A 557 12.48 -16.35 -7.84
C TYR A 557 11.58 -16.77 -6.69
N ARG A 558 10.59 -15.94 -6.40
CA ARG A 558 9.48 -16.34 -5.55
C ARG A 558 8.15 -15.84 -6.06
N ARG A 559 7.12 -16.65 -5.83
CA ARG A 559 5.70 -16.34 -6.00
C ARG A 559 4.88 -17.34 -5.19
N GLU A 560 3.56 -17.15 -5.18
CA GLU A 560 2.65 -18.17 -4.64
C GLU A 560 2.92 -19.54 -5.30
N GLY A 561 3.13 -20.56 -4.46
CA GLY A 561 3.44 -21.93 -4.88
C GLY A 561 4.91 -22.19 -5.28
N PHE A 562 5.77 -21.17 -5.32
CA PHE A 562 7.19 -21.33 -5.64
C PHE A 562 8.06 -20.37 -4.82
N VAL A 563 8.73 -20.87 -3.78
CA VAL A 563 9.35 -20.05 -2.72
C VAL A 563 10.87 -20.17 -2.67
N GLN A 564 11.50 -20.35 -3.82
CA GLN A 564 12.94 -20.56 -3.91
C GLN A 564 13.74 -19.39 -3.31
N ALA A 565 13.37 -18.15 -3.62
CA ALA A 565 14.06 -16.99 -3.07
C ALA A 565 13.94 -16.91 -1.54
N ASP A 566 12.74 -17.15 -0.98
CA ASP A 566 12.51 -17.19 0.46
C ASP A 566 13.47 -18.20 1.13
N GLN A 567 13.54 -19.42 0.58
CA GLN A 567 14.39 -20.49 1.12
C GLN A 567 15.89 -20.17 0.99
N ALA A 568 16.31 -19.62 -0.14
CA ALA A 568 17.71 -19.24 -0.38
C ALA A 568 18.17 -18.10 0.54
N VAL A 569 17.34 -17.06 0.71
CA VAL A 569 17.63 -15.96 1.64
C VAL A 569 17.69 -16.47 3.07
N LEU A 570 16.76 -17.35 3.49
CA LEU A 570 16.83 -17.97 4.82
C LEU A 570 18.09 -18.82 5.00
N ALA A 571 18.49 -19.60 3.99
CA ALA A 571 19.70 -20.40 4.03
C ALA A 571 20.95 -19.51 4.20
N LEU A 572 21.01 -18.37 3.51
CA LEU A 572 22.09 -17.38 3.67
C LEU A 572 22.13 -16.75 5.06
N LEU A 573 20.98 -16.30 5.58
CA LEU A 573 20.91 -15.72 6.94
C LEU A 573 21.28 -16.75 8.02
N ASN A 574 20.89 -18.01 7.83
CA ASN A 574 21.26 -19.11 8.72
C ASN A 574 22.74 -19.52 8.58
N GLY A 575 23.32 -19.36 7.38
CA GLY A 575 24.73 -19.64 7.10
C GLY A 575 25.70 -18.52 7.52
N ALA A 576 25.19 -17.33 7.87
CA ALA A 576 26.01 -16.20 8.28
C ALA A 576 26.84 -16.51 9.54
N THR A 577 28.10 -16.09 9.53
CA THR A 577 29.09 -16.39 10.59
C THR A 577 29.65 -15.15 11.29
N THR A 578 29.65 -14.00 10.63
CA THR A 578 30.33 -12.78 11.11
C THR A 578 29.42 -11.56 11.12
N ARG A 579 28.86 -11.19 9.96
CA ARG A 579 28.11 -9.94 9.80
C ARG A 579 27.01 -10.06 8.73
N ILE A 580 25.90 -9.38 8.99
CA ILE A 580 24.83 -9.17 8.00
C ILE A 580 24.58 -7.67 7.89
N ASP A 581 24.77 -7.10 6.70
CA ASP A 581 24.46 -5.71 6.38
C ASP A 581 23.17 -5.66 5.53
N LEU A 582 22.14 -4.99 6.05
CA LEU A 582 20.80 -4.87 5.47
C LEU A 582 20.55 -3.44 5.02
N LEU A 583 20.25 -3.25 3.73
CA LEU A 583 19.81 -1.98 3.16
C LEU A 583 18.43 -2.19 2.54
N HIS A 584 17.38 -1.95 3.34
CA HIS A 584 16.01 -2.32 2.98
C HIS A 584 15.03 -1.19 3.29
N VAL A 585 14.18 -0.83 2.34
CA VAL A 585 13.10 0.15 2.58
C VAL A 585 12.07 -0.34 3.58
N ASN A 586 11.69 -1.61 3.52
CA ASN A 586 10.71 -2.22 4.41
C ASN A 586 11.33 -3.36 5.21
N PHE A 587 11.06 -3.33 6.51
CA PHE A 587 11.44 -4.31 7.52
C PHE A 587 10.23 -4.50 8.45
N SER A 588 9.35 -5.48 8.18
CA SER A 588 8.08 -5.59 8.91
C SER A 588 7.87 -6.94 9.62
N MET A 589 6.81 -6.99 10.40
CA MET A 589 6.14 -8.22 10.83
C MET A 589 5.00 -8.55 9.86
N ASP A 590 4.16 -9.54 10.18
CA ASP A 590 2.96 -9.88 9.42
C ASP A 590 2.00 -8.67 9.25
N LEU A 591 1.14 -8.70 8.22
CA LEU A 591 0.19 -7.61 7.93
C LEU A 591 -0.72 -7.28 9.13
N GLY A 592 -1.06 -8.26 9.96
CA GLY A 592 -1.85 -8.03 11.17
C GLY A 592 -1.20 -7.02 12.14
N CYS A 593 0.12 -6.86 12.08
CA CYS A 593 0.87 -5.95 12.93
C CYS A 593 0.74 -4.47 12.56
N VAL A 594 0.19 -4.12 11.39
CA VAL A 594 0.05 -2.72 10.97
C VAL A 594 -0.78 -1.89 11.97
N VAL A 595 -1.74 -2.51 12.67
CA VAL A 595 -2.56 -1.83 13.69
C VAL A 595 -1.89 -1.71 15.06
N ALA A 596 -0.73 -2.33 15.26
CA ALA A 596 -0.03 -2.36 16.54
C ALA A 596 0.62 -1.02 16.93
N LEU A 597 0.53 0.01 16.08
CA LEU A 597 0.90 1.39 16.46
C LEU A 597 0.12 1.86 17.69
N LEU A 598 -1.15 1.46 17.80
CA LEU A 598 -2.02 1.82 18.91
C LEU A 598 -1.79 0.95 20.16
N ASN A 599 -1.27 -0.27 19.95
CA ASN A 599 -0.94 -1.19 21.03
C ASN A 599 0.12 -2.20 20.54
N PRO A 600 1.40 -2.02 20.90
CA PRO A 600 2.49 -2.89 20.48
C PRO A 600 2.39 -4.34 20.98
N ALA A 601 1.54 -4.59 22.00
CA ALA A 601 1.25 -5.94 22.51
C ALA A 601 0.42 -6.77 21.52
N LEU A 602 -0.18 -6.14 20.50
CA LEU A 602 -0.92 -6.85 19.45
C LEU A 602 0.00 -7.62 18.50
N CYS A 603 1.31 -7.31 18.47
CA CYS A 603 2.32 -8.04 17.71
C CYS A 603 3.06 -9.04 18.60
N THR A 604 2.90 -10.31 18.31
CA THR A 604 3.45 -11.42 19.09
C THR A 604 4.43 -12.26 18.27
N ASP A 605 5.04 -13.27 18.89
CA ASP A 605 5.88 -14.25 18.19
C ASP A 605 5.18 -14.97 17.03
N ARG A 606 3.84 -15.05 17.06
CA ARG A 606 3.05 -15.64 15.96
C ARG A 606 3.05 -14.78 14.69
N ASP A 607 3.26 -13.49 14.85
CA ASP A 607 3.21 -12.50 13.77
C ASP A 607 4.60 -12.25 13.15
N ARG A 608 5.63 -12.97 13.63
CA ARG A 608 7.00 -12.85 13.15
C ARG A 608 7.15 -13.53 11.79
N LEU A 609 7.80 -12.83 10.85
CA LEU A 609 8.12 -13.37 9.54
C LEU A 609 9.36 -14.30 9.57
N PRO A 610 9.51 -15.25 8.63
CA PRO A 610 10.60 -16.23 8.64
C PRO A 610 12.01 -15.60 8.70
N PHE A 611 12.26 -14.52 7.97
CA PHE A 611 13.57 -13.86 7.99
C PHE A 611 13.94 -13.32 9.36
N MET A 612 12.97 -12.84 10.15
CA MET A 612 13.24 -12.35 11.51
C MET A 612 13.65 -13.49 12.43
N THR A 613 13.09 -14.70 12.22
CA THR A 613 13.55 -15.91 12.91
C THR A 613 15.01 -16.21 12.58
N ALA A 614 15.38 -16.15 11.30
CA ALA A 614 16.76 -16.39 10.86
C ALA A 614 17.73 -15.32 11.40
N LEU A 615 17.32 -14.05 11.45
CA LEU A 615 18.11 -12.96 12.04
C LEU A 615 18.32 -13.16 13.55
N LEU A 616 17.29 -13.53 14.30
CA LEU A 616 17.42 -13.85 15.73
C LEU A 616 18.39 -15.02 15.95
N GLY A 617 18.29 -16.08 15.13
CA GLY A 617 19.25 -17.18 15.17
C GLY A 617 20.68 -16.75 14.85
N ALA A 618 20.88 -15.84 13.90
CA ALA A 618 22.20 -15.29 13.59
C ALA A 618 22.76 -14.49 14.78
N LEU A 619 21.93 -13.63 15.39
CA LEU A 619 22.30 -12.85 16.58
C LEU A 619 22.68 -13.75 17.77
N GLU A 620 21.99 -14.87 17.97
CA GLU A 620 22.33 -15.88 18.98
C GLU A 620 23.73 -16.48 18.72
N ARG A 621 24.04 -16.81 17.46
CA ARG A 621 25.31 -17.46 17.07
C ARG A 621 26.55 -16.57 17.18
N GLY A 622 26.44 -15.27 17.30
CA GLY A 622 27.62 -14.38 17.26
C GLY A 622 27.53 -13.24 16.26
N VAL A 623 26.63 -13.35 15.29
CA VAL A 623 26.62 -12.52 14.10
C VAL A 623 26.17 -11.10 14.46
N THR A 624 26.88 -10.11 13.94
CA THR A 624 26.45 -8.71 14.05
C THR A 624 25.55 -8.35 12.88
N VAL A 625 24.41 -7.73 13.15
CA VAL A 625 23.46 -7.27 12.14
C VAL A 625 23.39 -5.75 12.13
N ARG A 626 23.57 -5.15 10.95
CA ARG A 626 23.44 -3.71 10.72
C ARG A 626 22.31 -3.45 9.73
N LEU A 627 21.36 -2.58 10.09
CA LEU A 627 20.23 -2.23 9.23
C LEU A 627 20.21 -0.73 8.93
N LEU A 628 20.16 -0.40 7.64
CA LEU A 628 19.74 0.90 7.11
C LEU A 628 18.34 0.76 6.51
N THR A 629 17.40 1.56 6.98
CA THR A 629 15.99 1.47 6.56
C THR A 629 15.28 2.82 6.56
N ASP A 630 14.06 2.88 6.00
CA ASP A 630 13.28 4.11 5.96
C ASP A 630 12.79 4.52 7.35
N GLY A 631 13.09 5.76 7.73
CA GLY A 631 12.65 6.42 8.96
C GLY A 631 11.60 7.52 8.73
N SER A 632 11.06 7.65 7.51
CA SER A 632 10.08 8.69 7.16
C SER A 632 8.75 8.56 7.94
N ALA A 633 7.78 9.42 7.60
CA ALA A 633 6.40 9.33 8.10
C ALA A 633 5.49 8.47 7.21
N ALA A 634 6.04 7.82 6.17
CA ALA A 634 5.28 6.91 5.32
C ALA A 634 4.86 5.65 6.09
N MET A 635 3.81 4.98 5.61
CA MET A 635 3.28 3.75 6.25
C MET A 635 4.37 2.68 6.43
N GLY A 636 5.23 2.49 5.42
CA GLY A 636 6.34 1.54 5.49
C GLY A 636 7.30 1.80 6.66
N ALA A 637 7.54 3.07 6.99
CA ALA A 637 8.39 3.44 8.11
C ALA A 637 7.70 3.22 9.47
N ILE A 638 6.37 3.21 9.54
CA ILE A 638 5.63 2.80 10.74
C ILE A 638 5.84 1.30 10.98
N GLU A 639 5.70 0.48 9.94
CA GLU A 639 5.94 -0.96 10.00
C GLU A 639 7.38 -1.29 10.42
N ASN A 640 8.35 -0.53 9.90
CA ASN A 640 9.76 -0.61 10.31
C ASN A 640 9.92 -0.42 11.82
N ARG A 641 9.30 0.61 12.40
CA ARG A 641 9.37 0.90 13.84
C ARG A 641 8.78 -0.24 14.69
N ILE A 642 7.65 -0.80 14.26
CA ILE A 642 6.98 -1.90 14.96
C ILE A 642 7.88 -3.14 14.99
N ALA A 643 8.42 -3.54 13.84
CA ALA A 643 9.31 -4.70 13.75
C ALA A 643 10.63 -4.51 14.50
N LEU A 644 11.21 -3.29 14.46
CA LEU A 644 12.39 -2.94 15.25
C LEU A 644 12.11 -3.00 16.76
N GLY A 645 10.95 -2.49 17.19
CA GLY A 645 10.50 -2.57 18.58
C GLY A 645 10.38 -4.02 19.04
N TYR A 646 9.71 -4.86 18.25
CA TYR A 646 9.62 -6.29 18.51
C TYR A 646 10.99 -6.95 18.61
N LEU A 647 11.87 -6.74 17.62
CA LEU A 647 13.18 -7.40 17.59
C LEU A 647 14.05 -7.02 18.80
N ARG A 648 14.04 -5.74 19.20
CA ARG A 648 14.78 -5.28 20.39
C ARG A 648 14.24 -5.90 21.69
N ARG A 649 12.92 -5.97 21.86
CA ARG A 649 12.30 -6.64 23.02
C ARG A 649 12.64 -8.12 23.05
N GLU A 650 12.58 -8.78 21.89
CA GLU A 650 12.88 -10.20 21.78
C GLU A 650 14.36 -10.51 22.05
N MET A 651 15.27 -9.64 21.60
CA MET A 651 16.69 -9.71 21.96
C MET A 651 16.90 -9.56 23.47
N GLN A 652 16.26 -8.56 24.10
CA GLN A 652 16.34 -8.35 25.55
C GLN A 652 15.81 -9.58 26.32
N ARG A 653 14.68 -10.14 25.90
CA ARG A 653 14.08 -11.34 26.50
C ARG A 653 15.01 -12.55 26.41
N ARG A 654 15.79 -12.67 25.33
CA ARG A 654 16.78 -13.74 25.11
C ARG A 654 18.14 -13.46 25.73
N GLY A 655 18.34 -12.30 26.36
CA GLY A 655 19.65 -11.91 26.91
C GLY A 655 20.70 -11.61 25.84
N LEU A 656 20.30 -11.27 24.61
CA LEU A 656 21.21 -10.96 23.52
C LEU A 656 21.78 -9.54 23.69
N PRO A 657 23.11 -9.33 23.56
CA PRO A 657 23.70 -8.00 23.69
C PRO A 657 23.15 -7.03 22.63
N ALA A 658 22.77 -5.82 23.07
CA ALA A 658 22.28 -4.78 22.17
C ALA A 658 23.29 -4.41 21.07
N SER A 659 24.60 -4.60 21.32
CA SER A 659 25.66 -4.37 20.34
C SER A 659 25.59 -5.28 19.12
N ARG A 660 24.87 -6.41 19.18
CA ARG A 660 24.74 -7.34 18.05
C ARG A 660 23.75 -6.89 16.98
N PHE A 661 22.82 -5.99 17.29
CA PHE A 661 21.87 -5.45 16.31
C PHE A 661 21.85 -3.93 16.36
N THR A 662 22.30 -3.29 15.30
CA THR A 662 22.23 -1.84 15.15
C THR A 662 21.35 -1.48 13.96
N ALA A 663 20.36 -0.60 14.17
CA ALA A 663 19.52 -0.05 13.12
C ALA A 663 19.69 1.47 13.05
N ARG A 664 19.66 2.01 11.84
CA ARG A 664 19.78 3.44 11.54
C ARG A 664 18.79 3.85 10.44
N TRP A 665 18.31 5.09 10.51
CA TRP A 665 17.48 5.68 9.47
C TRP A 665 18.35 6.11 8.30
N PHE A 666 18.04 5.62 7.10
CA PHE A 666 18.75 6.03 5.89
C PHE A 666 18.62 7.55 5.70
N PRO A 667 19.71 8.27 5.34
CA PRO A 667 19.71 9.73 5.21
C PRO A 667 19.04 10.17 3.89
N GLY A 668 17.74 9.97 3.79
CA GLY A 668 16.92 10.34 2.63
C GLY A 668 15.88 9.27 2.26
N PRO A 669 15.16 9.46 1.15
CA PRO A 669 14.24 8.44 0.65
C PRO A 669 15.00 7.20 0.16
N ILE A 670 14.57 6.02 0.61
CA ILE A 670 15.15 4.73 0.24
C ILE A 670 14.07 3.82 -0.31
N HIS A 671 14.40 3.07 -1.34
CA HIS A 671 13.62 1.97 -1.90
C HIS A 671 14.45 0.71 -2.15
N ALA A 672 15.75 0.70 -1.80
CA ALA A 672 16.63 -0.44 -1.96
C ALA A 672 16.15 -1.72 -1.22
N LYS A 673 16.53 -2.86 -1.78
CA LYS A 673 16.40 -4.20 -1.17
C LYS A 673 17.71 -4.97 -1.36
N GLY A 674 18.69 -4.64 -0.51
CA GLY A 674 20.05 -5.15 -0.56
C GLY A 674 20.45 -5.86 0.74
N THR A 675 21.14 -7.00 0.62
CA THR A 675 21.65 -7.75 1.76
C THR A 675 23.05 -8.27 1.44
N LEU A 676 24.02 -7.95 2.30
CA LEU A 676 25.38 -8.46 2.23
C LEU A 676 25.67 -9.34 3.45
N ILE A 677 26.01 -10.60 3.21
CA ILE A 677 26.31 -11.60 4.24
C ILE A 677 27.81 -11.87 4.25
N ASP A 678 28.41 -11.77 5.45
CA ASP A 678 29.82 -11.98 5.75
C ASP A 678 30.80 -11.19 4.87
N GLY A 679 30.34 -10.10 4.23
CA GLY A 679 31.14 -9.35 3.26
C GLY A 679 31.44 -10.12 1.96
N ARG A 680 30.74 -11.24 1.72
CA ARG A 680 31.07 -12.20 0.65
C ARG A 680 29.90 -12.52 -0.28
N MET A 681 28.67 -12.59 0.23
CA MET A 681 27.50 -12.88 -0.57
C MET A 681 26.57 -11.67 -0.60
N LEU A 682 26.41 -11.06 -1.78
CA LEU A 682 25.52 -9.93 -2.01
C LEU A 682 24.22 -10.42 -2.66
N VAL A 683 23.07 -9.97 -2.14
CA VAL A 683 21.73 -10.21 -2.69
C VAL A 683 21.09 -8.86 -3.00
N VAL A 684 20.65 -8.66 -4.24
CA VAL A 684 19.94 -7.44 -4.69
C VAL A 684 18.79 -7.81 -5.63
N GLY A 685 17.66 -7.14 -5.49
CA GLY A 685 16.55 -7.25 -6.42
C GLY A 685 15.29 -6.64 -5.85
N SER A 686 14.14 -7.26 -6.07
CA SER A 686 12.84 -6.68 -5.73
C SER A 686 12.28 -7.10 -4.36
N MET A 687 12.81 -8.18 -3.75
CA MET A 687 12.29 -8.80 -2.54
C MET A 687 12.58 -7.97 -1.27
N ASN A 688 11.53 -7.46 -0.63
CA ASN A 688 11.64 -6.73 0.63
C ASN A 688 11.75 -7.68 1.84
N LEU A 689 12.23 -7.18 2.98
CA LEU A 689 12.04 -7.83 4.30
C LEU A 689 10.66 -7.46 4.89
N HIS A 690 9.60 -7.71 4.12
CA HIS A 690 8.25 -7.21 4.39
C HIS A 690 7.20 -8.32 4.21
N HIS A 691 6.05 -8.24 4.91
CA HIS A 691 5.01 -9.26 4.81
C HIS A 691 4.58 -9.50 3.35
N SER A 692 4.47 -8.45 2.54
CA SER A 692 4.11 -8.58 1.13
C SER A 692 5.07 -9.47 0.33
N SER A 693 6.34 -9.56 0.70
CA SER A 693 7.33 -10.43 0.02
C SER A 693 7.52 -11.80 0.70
N TRP A 694 7.00 -12.01 1.92
CA TRP A 694 7.27 -13.22 2.71
C TRP A 694 6.02 -14.03 3.08
N THR A 695 4.83 -13.45 3.01
CA THR A 695 3.58 -14.16 3.24
C THR A 695 3.37 -15.21 2.14
N GLN A 696 2.95 -16.40 2.56
CA GLN A 696 2.54 -17.49 1.66
C GLN A 696 1.06 -17.36 1.32
N GLY A 697 0.68 -17.74 0.10
CA GLY A 697 -0.70 -17.62 -0.40
C GLY A 697 -0.99 -16.27 -1.07
N LEU A 698 -2.27 -15.84 -1.01
CA LEU A 698 -2.84 -14.73 -1.80
C LEU A 698 -2.23 -13.33 -1.60
N LEU A 699 -1.29 -13.16 -0.67
CA LEU A 699 -0.71 -11.84 -0.37
C LEU A 699 0.78 -11.76 -0.73
N GLY A 700 1.41 -12.90 -1.06
CA GLY A 700 2.82 -12.95 -1.38
C GLY A 700 3.12 -12.48 -2.79
N LEU A 701 3.69 -11.29 -2.93
CA LEU A 701 4.13 -10.72 -4.20
C LEU A 701 5.11 -11.63 -4.93
N ASN A 702 5.12 -11.54 -6.26
CA ASN A 702 6.15 -12.18 -7.06
C ASN A 702 7.41 -11.32 -7.00
N GLU A 703 8.55 -11.92 -6.69
CA GLU A 703 9.83 -11.20 -6.54
C GLU A 703 10.95 -11.94 -7.24
N ALA A 704 11.94 -11.20 -7.74
CA ALA A 704 13.19 -11.76 -8.23
C ALA A 704 14.38 -11.04 -7.61
N VAL A 705 15.39 -11.82 -7.24
CA VAL A 705 16.67 -11.30 -6.74
C VAL A 705 17.81 -12.04 -7.39
N LEU A 706 18.97 -11.38 -7.47
CA LEU A 706 20.22 -11.98 -7.89
C LEU A 706 21.16 -12.00 -6.69
N ALA A 707 21.67 -13.18 -6.36
CA ALA A 707 22.72 -13.37 -5.36
C ALA A 707 24.06 -13.61 -6.05
N THR A 708 25.16 -13.06 -5.53
CA THR A 708 26.50 -13.25 -6.10
C THR A 708 27.58 -13.27 -5.02
N SER A 709 28.58 -14.12 -5.24
CA SER A 709 29.83 -14.17 -4.46
C SER A 709 30.97 -13.38 -5.13
N ASP A 710 30.67 -12.62 -6.18
CA ASP A 710 31.66 -11.78 -6.86
C ASP A 710 32.25 -10.75 -5.87
N PRO A 711 33.57 -10.80 -5.60
CA PRO A 711 34.19 -9.97 -4.58
C PRO A 711 34.17 -8.48 -4.92
N ALA A 712 34.18 -8.11 -6.21
CA ALA A 712 34.13 -6.72 -6.61
C ALA A 712 32.75 -6.12 -6.33
N MET A 713 31.67 -6.88 -6.57
CA MET A 713 30.32 -6.43 -6.26
C MET A 713 30.05 -6.37 -4.75
N ALA A 714 30.55 -7.36 -3.99
CA ALA A 714 30.48 -7.34 -2.54
C ALA A 714 31.22 -6.12 -1.94
N ALA A 715 32.43 -5.83 -2.44
CA ALA A 715 33.19 -4.65 -2.05
C ALA A 715 32.48 -3.34 -2.41
N ALA A 716 31.95 -3.21 -3.63
CA ALA A 716 31.22 -2.02 -4.07
C ALA A 716 30.01 -1.72 -3.16
N PHE A 717 29.21 -2.74 -2.83
CA PHE A 717 28.10 -2.57 -1.87
C PHE A 717 28.61 -2.23 -0.47
N GLN A 718 29.67 -2.90 -0.01
CA GLN A 718 30.24 -2.65 1.32
C GLN A 718 30.74 -1.21 1.46
N ASP A 719 31.38 -0.68 0.42
CA ASP A 719 31.86 0.70 0.35
C ASP A 719 30.70 1.68 0.38
N HIS A 720 29.64 1.43 -0.40
CA HIS A 720 28.42 2.24 -0.34
C HIS A 720 27.83 2.24 1.07
N PHE A 721 27.60 1.05 1.64
CA PHE A 721 27.04 0.90 2.98
C PHE A 721 27.92 1.62 4.01
N GLY A 722 29.24 1.49 3.92
CA GLY A 722 30.22 2.14 4.78
C GLY A 722 30.22 3.67 4.68
N ARG A 723 29.95 4.24 3.51
CA ARG A 723 29.81 5.69 3.33
C ARG A 723 28.53 6.23 3.97
N VAL A 724 27.40 5.54 3.80
CA VAL A 724 26.09 5.97 4.29
C VAL A 724 25.94 5.74 5.79
N TRP A 725 26.44 4.62 6.31
CA TRP A 725 26.31 4.22 7.71
C TRP A 725 26.63 5.33 8.73
N PRO A 726 27.78 6.04 8.66
CA PRO A 726 28.11 7.09 9.63
C PRO A 726 27.21 8.34 9.52
N GLN A 727 26.58 8.57 8.36
CA GLN A 727 25.68 9.71 8.14
C GLN A 727 24.26 9.44 8.63
N ALA A 728 23.88 8.16 8.67
CA ALA A 728 22.58 7.70 9.10
C ALA A 728 22.40 7.90 10.61
N ALA A 729 21.28 8.50 11.01
CA ALA A 729 20.93 8.68 12.42
C ALA A 729 20.55 7.32 13.06
N PRO A 730 20.85 7.09 14.36
CA PRO A 730 20.34 5.94 15.08
C PRO A 730 18.83 5.79 14.95
N ALA A 731 18.35 4.56 14.79
CA ALA A 731 16.92 4.28 14.74
C ALA A 731 16.30 4.35 16.15
N GLU A 732 16.11 5.56 16.65
CA GLU A 732 15.46 5.82 17.94
C GLU A 732 13.97 5.49 17.83
N LEU A 733 13.48 4.71 18.79
CA LEU A 733 12.07 4.29 18.85
C LEU A 733 11.38 4.95 20.04
N PRO A 734 10.11 5.36 19.88
CA PRO A 734 9.28 5.75 21.01
C PRO A 734 9.30 4.72 22.15
N SER A 735 9.34 5.20 23.40
CA SER A 735 9.46 4.34 24.58
C SER A 735 8.31 3.33 24.72
N PHE A 736 7.11 3.64 24.23
CA PHE A 736 5.97 2.73 24.26
C PHE A 736 6.16 1.49 23.38
N LEU A 737 7.00 1.56 22.32
CA LEU A 737 7.38 0.39 21.52
C LEU A 737 8.41 -0.50 22.22
N LEU A 738 9.09 0.01 23.25
CA LEU A 738 10.11 -0.73 24.00
C LEU A 738 9.57 -1.27 25.32
N ASN A 739 8.68 -0.51 25.98
CA ASN A 739 8.12 -0.82 27.29
C ASN A 739 6.73 -1.42 27.15
N VAL A 740 6.66 -2.72 26.85
CA VAL A 740 5.42 -3.49 27.00
C VAL A 740 5.52 -4.20 28.36
N SER A 741 4.80 -3.70 29.36
CA SER A 741 4.63 -4.46 30.61
C SER A 741 3.89 -5.76 30.28
N PRO A 742 4.41 -6.93 30.71
CA PRO A 742 3.79 -8.22 30.43
C PRO A 742 2.38 -8.35 30.99
#